data_AF-A0A2E5CBX4-F1
#
_entry.id   AF-A0A2E5CBX4-F1
#
_cell.length_a   1.000
_cell.length_b   1.000
_cell.length_c   1.000
_cell.angle_alpha   90.00
_cell.angle_beta   90.00
_cell.angle_gamma   90.00
#
_symmetry.space_group_name_H-M   'P 1'
#
loop_
_entity.id
_entity.type
_entity.pdbx_description
1 polymer ?
#
loop_
_entity_poly.entity_id
_entity_poly.type
_entity_poly.pdbx_seq_one_letter_code
_entity_poly.pdbx_strand_id
1 'polypeptide(L)'
;MSPKTISQKYSMKAFFNSYLRDYAVEKGVVINNNVIELPLVDADFLKIELEKQSLLGSHKYTGNIWLCSKQKEKEIEFDELVALLANTHGSDCGVDSFMANVQNSRYNLELILKQRLSDFSTELDYLKSEQSLILGHPFHPYPKCKKGMEKADVEKYSPEFQKSIHLFWIACAEGTYILDSDETCGVSFEDIAFFDIGDESSHIKKENYRLLPMHPWQWCRLRSKKIIENKIKNKEILELGYGRNEWHALSSLRTLYCDGAPAQLKFSMDVTLTNSIRHLQQKEAVRGIQISKVLRDISKESVGDLEVLSEPSFAGIASKEGIVIPETIVQVRQNLDWKNSFLLATLVEENPFKGFSYLKEKISTLDMNYEVAAKKWFGEFLSVVARPLLTLASEEGVLLGAHMQNIIVQMSYSLPVKAIYRDCQGSGFSKRAYEKLSLKHPHISPKNGNILGDEDTNKVFVYYFVINTVFSVISSIADSESEMERKLLSQFRNFIFNLRMISCNSSIYDFLLESGTLWQKGNFRCCLEGHNENTVQDPWRIYNKIPNPLKTELRSLETARIGEVYRAYEPKMQKTLSFRVADPENDLEVFHKWHNKKFVSEFWEMDKSREELKEYLLKLLNGAYQTPLIFEVEGEAVGYFEIYWAYDDRIAPYCEAKLYDRGLHLLIGEERFLNTRCAFYAILHASNYMFKDCEHTKNLWGEPRSDNQKILKISQALPGWSFQREFDFPHKRSALLKCERDVFFKEKGQL
;
A
#
# COMPACT_ATOMS: atom_id res chain seq x y z
N MET A 1 19.07 -18.50 -13.86
CA MET A 1 20.00 -18.43 -12.72
C MET A 1 19.79 -19.66 -11.83
N SER A 2 20.82 -20.16 -11.15
CA SER A 2 20.64 -21.26 -10.18
C SER A 2 19.83 -20.81 -8.96
N PRO A 3 19.07 -21.69 -8.27
CA PRO A 3 18.38 -21.34 -7.03
C PRO A 3 19.28 -20.70 -5.97
N LYS A 4 20.54 -21.15 -5.86
CA LYS A 4 21.56 -20.57 -4.98
C LYS A 4 21.83 -19.11 -5.33
N THR A 5 22.09 -18.80 -6.60
CA THR A 5 22.33 -17.43 -7.08
C THR A 5 21.13 -16.51 -6.81
N ILE A 6 19.91 -17.00 -7.10
CA ILE A 6 18.67 -16.25 -6.89
C ILE A 6 18.47 -15.96 -5.38
N SER A 7 18.67 -16.96 -4.52
CA SER A 7 18.54 -16.79 -3.06
C SER A 7 19.51 -15.75 -2.51
N GLN A 8 20.75 -15.71 -3.01
CA GLN A 8 21.75 -14.71 -2.61
C GLN A 8 21.33 -13.31 -3.06
N LYS A 9 20.96 -13.13 -4.34
CA LYS A 9 20.48 -11.85 -4.88
C LYS A 9 19.35 -11.26 -4.04
N TYR A 10 18.30 -12.04 -3.78
CA TYR A 10 17.12 -11.51 -3.09
C TYR A 10 17.28 -11.42 -1.56
N SER A 11 18.11 -12.27 -0.94
CA SER A 11 18.49 -12.08 0.47
C SER A 11 19.26 -10.77 0.65
N MET A 12 20.21 -10.50 -0.26
CA MET A 12 20.99 -9.27 -0.25
C MET A 12 20.13 -8.04 -0.48
N LYS A 13 19.19 -8.09 -1.44
CA LYS A 13 18.21 -7.02 -1.69
C LYS A 13 17.40 -6.68 -0.43
N ALA A 14 16.78 -7.69 0.20
CA ALA A 14 15.96 -7.49 1.39
C ALA A 14 16.78 -6.95 2.57
N PHE A 15 17.99 -7.47 2.74
CA PHE A 15 18.94 -7.04 3.77
C PHE A 15 19.33 -5.56 3.61
N PHE A 16 19.77 -5.15 2.41
CA PHE A 16 20.16 -3.76 2.16
C PHE A 16 18.99 -2.80 2.24
N ASN A 17 17.85 -3.14 1.65
CA ASN A 17 16.66 -2.29 1.74
C ASN A 17 16.24 -2.09 3.20
N SER A 18 16.30 -3.14 4.02
CA SER A 18 16.04 -3.04 5.46
C SER A 18 17.09 -2.19 6.18
N TYR A 19 18.37 -2.37 5.88
CA TYR A 19 19.46 -1.62 6.51
C TYR A 19 19.38 -0.12 6.20
N LEU A 20 19.23 0.23 4.92
CA LEU A 20 19.16 1.61 4.46
C LEU A 20 17.95 2.32 5.06
N ARG A 21 16.81 1.65 5.13
CA ARG A 21 15.61 2.25 5.72
C ARG A 21 15.77 2.54 7.22
N ASP A 22 16.57 1.75 7.92
CA ASP A 22 16.83 1.94 9.34
C ASP A 22 17.95 2.95 9.60
N TYR A 23 19.05 2.93 8.84
CA TYR A 23 20.28 3.65 9.18
C TYR A 23 20.72 4.72 8.18
N ALA A 24 20.14 4.82 6.98
CA ALA A 24 20.68 5.70 5.93
C ALA A 24 20.77 7.17 6.37
N VAL A 25 19.71 7.69 7.00
CA VAL A 25 19.67 9.09 7.47
C VAL A 25 20.69 9.31 8.59
N GLU A 26 20.72 8.41 9.58
CA GLU A 26 21.61 8.51 10.75
C GLU A 26 23.09 8.42 10.37
N LYS A 27 23.40 7.65 9.32
CA LYS A 27 24.77 7.42 8.86
C LYS A 27 25.17 8.33 7.71
N GLY A 28 24.31 9.25 7.26
CA GLY A 28 24.62 10.16 6.16
C GLY A 28 24.92 9.42 4.85
N VAL A 29 24.19 8.34 4.57
CA VAL A 29 24.33 7.59 3.31
C VAL A 29 23.96 8.48 2.14
N VAL A 30 24.81 8.47 1.11
CA VAL A 30 24.59 9.24 -0.11
C VAL A 30 24.36 8.27 -1.27
N ILE A 31 23.41 8.61 -2.14
CA ILE A 31 23.15 7.87 -3.37
C ILE A 31 23.43 8.81 -4.54
N ASN A 32 24.48 8.52 -5.32
CA ASN A 32 24.91 9.32 -6.46
C ASN A 32 25.16 8.40 -7.66
N ASN A 33 24.65 8.76 -8.84
CA ASN A 33 24.89 8.01 -10.10
C ASN A 33 24.66 6.49 -9.97
N ASN A 34 23.57 6.07 -9.34
CA ASN A 34 23.27 4.66 -9.05
C ASN A 34 24.32 3.94 -8.18
N VAL A 35 25.08 4.65 -7.37
CA VAL A 35 25.99 4.08 -6.38
C VAL A 35 25.58 4.57 -5.01
N ILE A 36 25.42 3.63 -4.07
CA ILE A 36 25.26 3.93 -2.65
C ILE A 36 26.65 3.99 -2.03
N GLU A 37 26.96 5.11 -1.39
CA GLU A 37 28.15 5.29 -0.56
C GLU A 37 27.73 5.27 0.91
N LEU A 38 28.11 4.20 1.61
CA LEU A 38 27.82 3.98 3.01
C LEU A 38 29.11 4.18 3.83
N PRO A 39 29.22 5.26 4.62
CA PRO A 39 30.40 5.46 5.46
C PRO A 39 30.47 4.42 6.60
N LEU A 40 31.69 3.96 6.87
CA LEU A 40 32.06 3.09 7.99
C LEU A 40 32.95 3.84 8.98
N VAL A 41 33.43 3.13 10.02
CA VAL A 41 34.42 3.65 10.98
C VAL A 41 35.79 3.81 10.27
N ASP A 42 36.65 4.72 10.76
CA ASP A 42 38.04 4.92 10.29
C ASP A 42 38.24 5.42 8.84
N ALA A 43 37.26 6.16 8.30
CA ALA A 43 37.29 6.74 6.95
C ALA A 43 37.24 5.72 5.79
N ASP A 44 36.81 4.49 6.09
CA ASP A 44 36.41 3.50 5.10
C ASP A 44 34.93 3.72 4.70
N PHE A 45 34.55 3.24 3.51
CA PHE A 45 33.17 3.27 3.06
C PHE A 45 32.86 2.07 2.16
N LEU A 46 31.58 1.68 2.12
CA LEU A 46 31.07 0.67 1.21
C LEU A 46 30.49 1.36 -0.02
N LYS A 47 30.89 0.89 -1.21
CA LYS A 47 30.21 1.21 -2.47
C LYS A 47 29.35 0.03 -2.87
N ILE A 48 28.07 0.30 -3.10
CA ILE A 48 27.10 -0.68 -3.56
C ILE A 48 26.44 -0.15 -4.82
N GLU A 49 26.57 -0.89 -5.92
CA GLU A 49 26.02 -0.51 -7.21
C GLU A 49 24.53 -0.87 -7.33
N LEU A 50 23.75 0.07 -7.84
CA LEU A 50 22.32 -0.05 -8.08
C LEU A 50 22.05 -0.33 -9.56
N GLU A 51 21.18 -1.31 -9.80
CA GLU A 51 20.54 -1.50 -11.10
C GLU A 51 19.44 -0.44 -11.29
N LYS A 52 18.66 -0.17 -10.23
CA LYS A 52 17.60 0.85 -10.21
C LYS A 52 17.53 1.53 -8.85
N GLN A 53 17.48 2.85 -8.87
CA GLN A 53 17.25 3.68 -7.70
C GLN A 53 15.74 3.92 -7.48
N SER A 54 15.26 3.57 -6.29
CA SER A 54 13.90 3.84 -5.81
C SER A 54 13.92 5.05 -4.87
N LEU A 55 12.93 5.94 -4.99
CA LEU A 55 12.65 7.04 -4.07
C LEU A 55 12.07 6.53 -2.74
N LEU A 56 11.47 5.35 -2.76
CA LEU A 56 10.82 4.71 -1.62
C LEU A 56 11.72 3.70 -0.90
N GLY A 57 12.99 3.60 -1.30
CA GLY A 57 13.98 2.71 -0.69
C GLY A 57 13.92 1.26 -1.18
N SER A 58 13.05 0.93 -2.14
CA SER A 58 12.93 -0.42 -2.73
C SER A 58 13.95 -0.62 -3.85
N HIS A 59 15.24 -0.38 -3.59
CA HIS A 59 16.27 -0.39 -4.62
C HIS A 59 16.46 -1.79 -5.26
N LYS A 60 17.00 -1.81 -6.49
CA LYS A 60 17.54 -3.02 -7.13
C LYS A 60 19.06 -2.90 -7.25
N TYR A 61 19.77 -3.99 -7.02
CA TYR A 61 21.24 -4.01 -6.87
C TYR A 61 21.86 -4.88 -7.95
N THR A 62 23.05 -4.50 -8.45
CA THR A 62 23.79 -5.28 -9.45
C THR A 62 24.36 -6.57 -8.86
N GLY A 63 24.75 -6.54 -7.58
CA GLY A 63 25.40 -7.66 -6.89
C GLY A 63 26.76 -7.29 -6.28
N ASN A 64 27.43 -6.30 -6.86
CA ASN A 64 28.81 -5.97 -6.52
C ASN A 64 28.86 -5.11 -5.26
N ILE A 65 29.73 -5.47 -4.32
CA ILE A 65 29.93 -4.75 -3.06
C ILE A 65 31.43 -4.49 -2.91
N TRP A 66 31.81 -3.23 -2.76
CA TRP A 66 33.22 -2.83 -2.63
C TRP A 66 33.47 -2.19 -1.29
N LEU A 67 34.48 -2.68 -0.57
CA LEU A 67 35.05 -2.02 0.58
C LEU A 67 36.16 -1.08 0.11
N CYS A 68 35.96 0.22 0.31
CA CYS A 68 36.87 1.28 -0.09
C CYS A 68 37.58 1.86 1.13
N SER A 69 38.91 1.81 1.11
CA SER A 69 39.80 2.52 2.05
C SER A 69 40.63 3.54 1.29
N LYS A 70 41.25 4.51 1.97
CA LYS A 70 41.94 5.71 1.40
C LYS A 70 42.81 5.49 0.14
N GLN A 71 43.24 4.26 -0.18
CA GLN A 71 43.99 3.94 -1.41
C GLN A 71 43.65 2.58 -2.07
N LYS A 72 42.63 1.84 -1.60
CA LYS A 72 42.31 0.48 -2.13
C LYS A 72 40.82 0.21 -2.14
N GLU A 73 40.36 -0.43 -3.22
CA GLU A 73 39.03 -0.99 -3.36
C GLU A 73 39.15 -2.52 -3.38
N LYS A 74 38.38 -3.20 -2.52
CA LYS A 74 38.29 -4.66 -2.46
C LYS A 74 36.84 -5.08 -2.61
N GLU A 75 36.54 -5.91 -3.61
CA GLU A 75 35.24 -6.57 -3.68
C GLU A 75 35.08 -7.55 -2.51
N ILE A 76 33.94 -7.50 -1.83
CA ILE A 76 33.63 -8.35 -0.67
C ILE A 76 32.35 -9.16 -0.90
N GLU A 77 32.31 -10.35 -0.33
CA GLU A 77 31.14 -11.22 -0.41
C GLU A 77 30.03 -10.77 0.55
N PHE A 78 28.79 -11.21 0.28
CA PHE A 78 27.63 -10.86 1.09
C PHE A 78 27.78 -11.26 2.57
N ASP A 79 28.41 -12.39 2.87
CA ASP A 79 28.61 -12.84 4.25
C ASP A 79 29.64 -11.98 5.00
N GLU A 80 30.70 -11.51 4.31
CA GLU A 80 31.67 -10.55 4.87
C GLU A 80 30.98 -9.22 5.21
N LEU A 81 30.11 -8.74 4.31
CA LEU A 81 29.31 -7.54 4.55
C LEU A 81 28.36 -7.70 5.75
N VAL A 82 27.63 -8.81 5.83
CA VAL A 82 26.69 -9.04 6.94
C VAL A 82 27.43 -8.99 8.27
N ALA A 83 28.59 -9.64 8.36
CA ALA A 83 29.44 -9.57 9.54
C ALA A 83 29.91 -8.13 9.83
N LEU A 84 30.36 -7.40 8.81
CA LEU A 84 30.83 -6.02 8.96
C LEU A 84 29.74 -5.10 9.54
N LEU A 85 28.54 -5.12 8.96
CA LEU A 85 27.43 -4.28 9.42
C LEU A 85 26.88 -4.73 10.78
N ALA A 86 26.80 -6.03 11.03
CA ALA A 86 26.33 -6.54 12.32
C ALA A 86 27.32 -6.18 13.45
N ASN A 87 28.63 -6.26 13.22
CA ASN A 87 29.64 -5.81 14.20
C ASN A 87 29.71 -4.29 14.35
N THR A 88 29.35 -3.53 13.32
CA THR A 88 29.36 -2.06 13.39
C THR A 88 28.25 -1.51 14.29
N HIS A 89 27.08 -2.15 14.31
CA HIS A 89 25.89 -1.63 15.03
C HIS A 89 25.40 -2.52 16.16
N GLY A 90 25.83 -3.79 16.22
CA GLY A 90 25.38 -4.76 17.20
C GLY A 90 26.14 -4.67 18.52
N SER A 91 25.54 -5.21 19.58
CA SER A 91 26.26 -5.54 20.81
C SER A 91 26.82 -6.97 20.71
N ASP A 92 27.97 -7.23 21.34
CA ASP A 92 28.71 -8.51 21.21
C ASP A 92 27.85 -9.78 21.38
N CYS A 93 26.78 -9.73 22.18
CA CYS A 93 25.93 -10.90 22.45
C CYS A 93 24.84 -11.19 21.39
N GLY A 94 24.52 -10.23 20.50
CA GLY A 94 23.42 -10.35 19.52
C GLY A 94 23.86 -10.72 18.09
N VAL A 95 25.13 -10.45 17.75
CA VAL A 95 25.67 -10.55 16.39
C VAL A 95 25.62 -11.97 15.85
N ASP A 96 26.07 -12.97 16.62
CA ASP A 96 26.11 -14.37 16.17
C ASP A 96 24.70 -14.91 15.85
N SER A 97 23.72 -14.65 16.72
CA SER A 97 22.35 -15.08 16.45
C SER A 97 21.75 -14.37 15.24
N PHE A 98 22.08 -13.09 15.02
CA PHE A 98 21.63 -12.34 13.86
C PHE A 98 22.20 -12.93 12.56
N MET A 99 23.52 -13.17 12.51
CA MET A 99 24.18 -13.78 11.36
C MET A 99 23.62 -15.18 11.05
N ALA A 100 23.40 -16.01 12.08
CA ALA A 100 22.79 -17.33 11.92
C ALA A 100 21.37 -17.25 11.34
N ASN A 101 20.58 -16.24 11.74
CA ASN A 101 19.23 -16.02 11.20
C ASN A 101 19.26 -15.58 9.73
N VAL A 102 20.22 -14.74 9.32
CA VAL A 102 20.44 -14.36 7.91
C VAL A 102 20.78 -15.58 7.07
N GLN A 103 21.70 -16.42 7.56
CA GLN A 103 22.06 -17.67 6.89
C GLN A 103 20.87 -18.65 6.79
N ASN A 104 20.09 -18.83 7.87
CA ASN A 104 18.90 -19.67 7.88
C ASN A 104 17.86 -19.19 6.85
N SER A 105 17.63 -17.87 6.76
CA SER A 105 16.71 -17.30 5.78
C SER A 105 17.17 -17.56 4.35
N ARG A 106 18.45 -17.35 4.04
CA ARG A 106 19.00 -17.61 2.70
C ARG A 106 18.90 -19.10 2.34
N TYR A 107 19.22 -19.98 3.28
CA TYR A 107 19.11 -21.43 3.10
C TYR A 107 17.66 -21.88 2.83
N ASN A 108 16.70 -21.39 3.62
CA ASN A 108 15.28 -21.69 3.41
C ASN A 108 14.79 -21.16 2.05
N LEU A 109 15.22 -19.96 1.65
CA LEU A 109 14.89 -19.40 0.34
C LEU A 109 15.46 -20.26 -0.79
N GLU A 110 16.70 -20.76 -0.67
CA GLU A 110 17.28 -21.69 -1.65
C GLU A 110 16.46 -22.98 -1.76
N LEU A 111 16.03 -23.57 -0.64
CA LEU A 111 15.18 -24.77 -0.64
C LEU A 111 13.84 -24.51 -1.34
N ILE A 112 13.19 -23.39 -1.02
CA ILE A 112 11.92 -22.98 -1.64
C ILE A 112 12.12 -22.82 -3.16
N LEU A 113 13.15 -22.10 -3.59
CA LEU A 113 13.43 -21.87 -5.00
C LEU A 113 13.73 -23.17 -5.76
N LYS A 114 14.42 -24.14 -5.14
CA LYS A 114 14.65 -25.47 -5.74
C LYS A 114 13.35 -26.19 -6.02
N GLN A 115 12.42 -26.18 -5.06
CA GLN A 115 11.09 -26.78 -5.26
C GLN A 115 10.32 -26.01 -6.35
N ARG A 116 10.27 -24.67 -6.24
CA ARG A 116 9.42 -23.82 -7.08
C ARG A 116 9.88 -23.65 -8.51
N LEU A 117 11.16 -23.91 -8.80
CA LEU A 117 11.65 -23.93 -10.17
C LEU A 117 10.95 -25.01 -11.02
N SER A 118 10.50 -26.11 -10.39
CA SER A 118 9.86 -27.23 -11.09
C SER A 118 8.35 -27.06 -11.32
N ASP A 119 7.68 -26.24 -10.51
CA ASP A 119 6.21 -26.05 -10.51
C ASP A 119 5.80 -24.60 -10.79
N PHE A 120 6.73 -23.78 -11.29
CA PHE A 120 6.53 -22.36 -11.49
C PHE A 120 5.33 -22.09 -12.40
N SER A 121 4.37 -21.31 -11.89
CA SER A 121 3.24 -20.79 -12.65
C SER A 121 2.99 -19.31 -12.30
N THR A 122 2.51 -18.58 -13.29
CA THR A 122 2.08 -17.18 -13.15
C THR A 122 0.59 -17.04 -12.93
N GLU A 123 -0.15 -18.12 -13.13
CA GLU A 123 -1.57 -18.19 -12.80
C GLU A 123 -1.73 -18.28 -11.29
N LEU A 124 -2.34 -17.24 -10.73
CA LEU A 124 -2.71 -17.19 -9.32
C LEU A 124 -4.20 -17.41 -9.19
N ASP A 125 -4.57 -18.12 -8.13
CA ASP A 125 -5.86 -18.02 -7.44
C ASP A 125 -5.55 -17.58 -6.00
N TYR A 126 -6.55 -17.59 -5.11
CA TYR A 126 -6.35 -17.20 -3.72
C TYR A 126 -5.30 -18.06 -3.01
N LEU A 127 -5.45 -19.38 -3.03
CA LEU A 127 -4.54 -20.28 -2.32
C LEU A 127 -3.13 -20.23 -2.91
N LYS A 128 -3.00 -20.26 -4.24
CA LYS A 128 -1.71 -20.11 -4.92
C LYS A 128 -1.06 -18.77 -4.61
N SER A 129 -1.84 -17.68 -4.48
CA SER A 129 -1.29 -16.38 -4.10
C SER A 129 -0.73 -16.41 -2.67
N GLU A 130 -1.40 -17.07 -1.73
CA GLU A 130 -0.92 -17.25 -0.35
C GLU A 130 0.34 -18.11 -0.26
N GLN A 131 0.47 -19.07 -1.19
CA GLN A 131 1.61 -19.99 -1.29
C GLN A 131 2.75 -19.47 -2.19
N SER A 132 2.58 -18.33 -2.86
CA SER A 132 3.57 -17.79 -3.80
C SER A 132 4.27 -16.53 -3.31
N LEU A 133 4.12 -16.18 -2.02
CA LEU A 133 4.98 -15.20 -1.36
C LEU A 133 6.34 -15.84 -1.07
N ILE A 134 7.23 -15.92 -2.06
CA ILE A 134 8.48 -16.69 -2.03
C ILE A 134 9.61 -15.95 -1.34
N LEU A 135 9.76 -14.64 -1.59
CA LEU A 135 10.83 -13.80 -1.05
C LEU A 135 10.54 -13.29 0.37
N GLY A 136 9.28 -13.00 0.66
CA GLY A 136 8.80 -12.49 1.95
C GLY A 136 8.96 -10.98 2.09
N HIS A 137 9.13 -10.50 3.34
CA HIS A 137 9.12 -9.07 3.64
C HIS A 137 10.32 -8.33 3.03
N PRO A 138 10.13 -7.34 2.12
CA PRO A 138 11.22 -6.72 1.36
C PRO A 138 12.11 -5.77 2.18
N PHE A 139 11.64 -5.36 3.37
CA PHE A 139 12.39 -4.52 4.32
C PHE A 139 12.60 -5.27 5.64
N HIS A 140 13.17 -6.46 5.55
CA HIS A 140 13.53 -7.30 6.70
C HIS A 140 14.86 -8.00 6.42
N PRO A 141 15.79 -8.10 7.39
CA PRO A 141 17.13 -8.67 7.15
C PRO A 141 17.12 -10.16 6.82
N TYR A 142 16.14 -10.90 7.32
CA TYR A 142 16.03 -12.36 7.11
C TYR A 142 14.57 -12.84 6.96
N PRO A 143 13.86 -12.44 5.89
CA PRO A 143 12.41 -12.60 5.77
C PRO A 143 11.93 -14.07 5.74
N LYS A 144 12.83 -15.03 5.49
CA LYS A 144 12.53 -16.47 5.38
C LYS A 144 13.13 -17.28 6.52
N CYS A 145 13.61 -16.64 7.58
CA CYS A 145 14.05 -17.33 8.79
C CYS A 145 12.85 -17.97 9.50
N LYS A 146 12.95 -19.25 9.82
CA LYS A 146 11.91 -20.06 10.49
C LYS A 146 12.52 -20.73 11.72
N LYS A 147 12.87 -19.92 12.73
CA LYS A 147 13.59 -20.41 13.91
C LYS A 147 12.69 -21.31 14.75
N GLY A 148 13.18 -22.52 15.02
CA GLY A 148 12.48 -23.58 15.73
C GLY A 148 12.02 -24.75 14.83
N MET A 149 12.10 -24.60 13.50
CA MET A 149 11.76 -25.65 12.53
C MET A 149 13.00 -26.27 11.91
N GLU A 150 13.00 -27.60 11.77
CA GLU A 150 14.00 -28.32 10.98
C GLU A 150 13.67 -28.28 9.50
N LYS A 151 14.60 -28.74 8.64
CA LYS A 151 14.39 -28.79 7.18
C LYS A 151 13.08 -29.52 6.81
N ALA A 152 12.84 -30.68 7.39
CA ALA A 152 11.65 -31.49 7.10
C ALA A 152 10.35 -30.77 7.52
N ASP A 153 10.39 -30.03 8.63
CA ASP A 153 9.26 -29.20 9.07
C ASP A 153 9.01 -28.05 8.11
N VAL A 154 10.07 -27.37 7.67
CA VAL A 154 9.97 -26.29 6.68
C VAL A 154 9.34 -26.82 5.40
N GLU A 155 9.83 -27.93 4.84
CA GLU A 155 9.29 -28.51 3.60
C GLU A 155 7.83 -28.97 3.73
N LYS A 156 7.42 -29.43 4.92
CA LYS A 156 6.08 -29.98 5.16
C LYS A 156 5.03 -28.93 5.49
N TYR A 157 5.37 -27.95 6.32
CA TYR A 157 4.38 -27.03 6.90
C TYR A 157 4.39 -25.64 6.26
N SER A 158 5.41 -25.33 5.48
CA SER A 158 5.53 -24.00 4.88
C SER A 158 4.64 -23.83 3.65
N PRO A 159 3.93 -22.70 3.53
CA PRO A 159 3.03 -22.45 2.41
C PRO A 159 3.76 -22.50 1.06
N GLU A 160 5.03 -22.10 1.03
CA GLU A 160 5.81 -22.02 -0.21
C GLU A 160 6.05 -23.39 -0.88
N PHE A 161 5.89 -24.50 -0.17
CA PHE A 161 6.04 -25.87 -0.69
C PHE A 161 4.71 -26.52 -1.13
N GLN A 162 3.59 -25.81 -0.98
CA GLN A 162 2.26 -26.22 -1.44
C GLN A 162 1.81 -27.61 -0.94
N LYS A 163 2.28 -28.03 0.25
CA LYS A 163 1.90 -29.32 0.84
C LYS A 163 0.56 -29.23 1.57
N SER A 164 -0.16 -30.34 1.59
CA SER A 164 -1.34 -30.52 2.42
C SER A 164 -0.95 -30.92 3.86
N ILE A 165 -1.81 -30.56 4.80
CA ILE A 165 -1.67 -30.77 6.24
C ILE A 165 -3.01 -31.36 6.72
N HIS A 166 -2.97 -32.49 7.39
CA HIS A 166 -4.13 -32.99 8.12
C HIS A 166 -4.09 -32.44 9.55
N LEU A 167 -5.21 -31.89 10.01
CA LEU A 167 -5.35 -31.44 11.40
C LEU A 167 -5.20 -32.62 12.35
N PHE A 168 -4.72 -32.37 13.57
CA PHE A 168 -4.76 -33.36 14.63
C PHE A 168 -5.88 -33.03 15.61
N TRP A 169 -6.74 -33.97 15.93
CA TRP A 169 -7.89 -33.74 16.79
C TRP A 169 -7.68 -34.31 18.18
N ILE A 170 -8.13 -33.54 19.17
CA ILE A 170 -8.21 -33.96 20.57
C ILE A 170 -9.62 -33.75 21.10
N ALA A 171 -10.02 -34.58 22.06
CA ALA A 171 -11.22 -34.38 22.85
C ALA A 171 -10.81 -33.93 24.26
N CYS A 172 -11.33 -32.80 24.73
CA CYS A 172 -11.06 -32.26 26.05
C CYS A 172 -12.28 -32.39 26.95
N ALA A 173 -12.12 -32.96 28.14
CA ALA A 173 -13.19 -33.07 29.13
C ALA A 173 -13.66 -31.68 29.59
N GLU A 174 -14.88 -31.60 30.14
CA GLU A 174 -15.41 -30.40 30.76
C GLU A 174 -14.42 -29.77 31.75
N GLY A 175 -14.23 -28.44 31.70
CA GLY A 175 -13.27 -27.71 32.53
C GLY A 175 -11.79 -27.82 32.10
N THR A 176 -11.47 -28.61 31.07
CA THR A 176 -10.09 -28.72 30.51
C THR A 176 -9.86 -27.80 29.31
N TYR A 177 -10.89 -27.10 28.83
CA TYR A 177 -10.79 -26.15 27.73
C TYR A 177 -11.35 -24.78 28.13
N ILE A 178 -10.93 -23.75 27.40
CA ILE A 178 -11.55 -22.43 27.39
C ILE A 178 -12.03 -22.16 25.98
N LEU A 179 -13.28 -21.71 25.86
CA LEU A 179 -13.91 -21.28 24.63
C LEU A 179 -14.52 -19.92 24.87
N ASP A 180 -14.22 -18.97 24.00
CA ASP A 180 -14.87 -17.65 23.96
C ASP A 180 -15.32 -17.40 22.52
N SER A 181 -16.54 -16.90 22.37
CA SER A 181 -17.20 -16.76 21.08
C SER A 181 -18.24 -15.66 21.07
N ASP A 182 -18.40 -15.02 19.92
CA ASP A 182 -19.57 -14.21 19.64
C ASP A 182 -20.77 -15.12 19.30
N GLU A 183 -21.75 -15.22 20.21
CA GLU A 183 -22.96 -16.04 20.06
C GLU A 183 -23.77 -15.72 18.78
N THR A 184 -23.53 -14.56 18.17
CA THR A 184 -24.21 -14.13 16.94
C THR A 184 -23.54 -14.60 15.65
N CYS A 185 -22.37 -15.24 15.71
CA CYS A 185 -21.66 -15.76 14.55
C CYS A 185 -21.88 -17.26 14.36
N GLY A 186 -22.33 -17.64 13.16
CA GLY A 186 -22.87 -18.97 12.85
C GLY A 186 -21.88 -20.11 12.55
N VAL A 187 -20.61 -20.01 12.92
CA VAL A 187 -19.63 -21.11 12.73
C VAL A 187 -19.01 -21.52 14.06
N SER A 188 -19.21 -22.78 14.44
CA SER A 188 -18.71 -23.40 15.67
C SER A 188 -17.55 -24.36 15.44
N PHE A 189 -16.82 -24.71 16.50
CA PHE A 189 -15.79 -25.77 16.43
C PHE A 189 -16.39 -27.14 16.10
N GLU A 190 -17.66 -27.35 16.44
CA GLU A 190 -18.41 -28.55 16.09
C GLU A 190 -18.67 -28.66 14.59
N ASP A 191 -19.00 -27.55 13.92
CA ASP A 191 -19.19 -27.55 12.45
C ASP A 191 -17.88 -27.90 11.73
N ILE A 192 -16.76 -27.39 12.26
CA ILE A 192 -15.41 -27.66 11.77
C ILE A 192 -15.04 -29.14 12.02
N ALA A 193 -15.37 -29.69 13.19
CA ALA A 193 -15.14 -31.09 13.51
C ALA A 193 -15.99 -32.02 12.63
N PHE A 194 -17.26 -31.69 12.42
CA PHE A 194 -18.13 -32.46 11.53
C PHE A 194 -17.60 -32.46 10.10
N PHE A 195 -17.12 -31.30 9.60
CA PHE A 195 -16.49 -31.19 8.30
C PHE A 195 -15.23 -32.08 8.18
N ASP A 196 -14.35 -32.09 9.20
CA ASP A 196 -13.02 -32.69 9.10
C ASP A 196 -12.93 -34.17 9.53
N ILE A 197 -13.74 -34.62 10.50
CA ILE A 197 -13.73 -36.00 11.02
C ILE A 197 -15.09 -36.71 10.91
N GLY A 198 -16.16 -36.05 10.44
CA GLY A 198 -17.46 -36.67 10.17
C GLY A 198 -18.26 -37.05 11.42
N ASP A 199 -19.14 -38.06 11.30
CA ASP A 199 -20.10 -38.50 12.34
C ASP A 199 -19.43 -38.96 13.65
N GLU A 200 -18.16 -39.37 13.61
CA GLU A 200 -17.36 -39.71 14.80
C GLU A 200 -17.33 -38.54 15.81
N SER A 201 -17.39 -37.31 15.32
CA SER A 201 -17.50 -36.10 16.15
C SER A 201 -18.74 -36.11 17.07
N SER A 202 -19.86 -36.65 16.59
CA SER A 202 -21.14 -36.65 17.31
C SER A 202 -21.19 -37.70 18.42
N HIS A 203 -20.46 -38.80 18.28
CA HIS A 203 -20.38 -39.85 19.30
C HIS A 203 -19.54 -39.39 20.50
N ILE A 204 -18.40 -38.73 20.25
CA ILE A 204 -17.47 -38.27 21.29
C ILE A 204 -18.10 -37.14 22.14
N LYS A 205 -18.92 -36.28 21.52
CA LYS A 205 -19.64 -35.22 22.23
C LYS A 205 -20.61 -35.74 23.30
N LYS A 206 -21.17 -36.94 23.12
CA LYS A 206 -22.10 -37.55 24.11
C LYS A 206 -21.39 -37.97 25.41
N GLU A 207 -20.06 -38.01 25.43
CA GLU A 207 -19.25 -38.43 26.58
C GLU A 207 -18.75 -37.26 27.46
N ASN A 208 -19.31 -36.05 27.35
CA ASN A 208 -18.87 -34.82 28.03
C ASN A 208 -17.47 -34.31 27.61
N TYR A 209 -17.11 -34.47 26.33
CA TYR A 209 -15.90 -33.90 25.75
C TYR A 209 -16.21 -32.84 24.69
N ARG A 210 -15.33 -31.84 24.55
CA ARG A 210 -15.29 -30.90 23.42
C ARG A 210 -14.13 -31.21 22.50
N LEU A 211 -14.36 -31.05 21.20
CA LEU A 211 -13.38 -31.32 20.15
C LEU A 211 -12.57 -30.06 19.87
N LEU A 212 -11.25 -30.18 19.89
CA LEU A 212 -10.34 -29.10 19.52
C LEU A 212 -9.42 -29.56 18.40
N PRO A 213 -9.32 -28.79 17.30
CA PRO A 213 -8.31 -29.01 16.28
C PRO A 213 -6.96 -28.47 16.77
N MET A 214 -5.90 -29.18 16.44
CA MET A 214 -4.52 -28.80 16.73
C MET A 214 -3.70 -28.85 15.45
N HIS A 215 -2.80 -27.86 15.27
CA HIS A 215 -1.78 -27.95 14.23
C HIS A 215 -0.84 -29.13 14.57
N PRO A 216 -0.60 -30.09 13.66
CA PRO A 216 0.10 -31.33 13.99
C PRO A 216 1.55 -31.10 14.46
N TRP A 217 2.27 -30.16 13.84
CA TRP A 217 3.61 -29.78 14.30
C TRP A 217 3.60 -29.25 15.74
N GLN A 218 2.60 -28.45 16.09
CA GLN A 218 2.48 -27.86 17.42
C GLN A 218 2.07 -28.93 18.44
N TRP A 219 1.14 -29.82 18.08
CA TRP A 219 0.71 -30.92 18.96
C TRP A 219 1.85 -31.85 19.35
N CYS A 220 2.70 -32.25 18.39
CA CYS A 220 3.87 -33.08 18.67
C CYS A 220 4.78 -32.50 19.77
N ARG A 221 4.88 -31.17 19.83
CA ARG A 221 5.67 -30.46 20.86
C ARG A 221 4.89 -30.37 22.16
N LEU A 222 3.62 -29.97 22.09
CA LEU A 222 2.76 -29.78 23.26
C LEU A 222 2.54 -31.06 24.06
N ARG A 223 2.33 -32.21 23.40
CA ARG A 223 2.08 -33.49 24.08
C ARG A 223 3.22 -33.93 25.00
N SER A 224 4.44 -33.43 24.76
CA SER A 224 5.62 -33.69 25.60
C SER A 224 5.73 -32.76 26.82
N LYS A 225 4.96 -31.67 26.88
CA LYS A 225 4.94 -30.77 28.04
C LYS A 225 4.23 -31.47 29.20
N LYS A 226 4.87 -31.52 30.38
CA LYS A 226 4.36 -32.21 31.59
C LYS A 226 2.90 -31.89 31.92
N ILE A 227 2.46 -30.64 31.72
CA ILE A 227 1.07 -30.24 31.96
C ILE A 227 0.08 -30.96 31.03
N ILE A 228 0.40 -31.08 29.74
CA ILE A 228 -0.45 -31.75 28.75
C ILE A 228 -0.34 -33.28 28.92
N GLU A 229 0.87 -33.79 29.12
CA GLU A 229 1.13 -35.22 29.36
C GLU A 229 0.29 -35.76 30.53
N ASN A 230 0.22 -35.01 31.63
CA ASN A 230 -0.60 -35.38 32.78
C ASN A 230 -2.10 -35.40 32.44
N LYS A 231 -2.59 -34.41 31.69
CA LYS A 231 -3.99 -34.37 31.25
C LYS A 231 -4.35 -35.55 30.35
N ILE A 232 -3.43 -35.98 29.48
CA ILE A 232 -3.59 -37.19 28.67
C ILE A 232 -3.64 -38.44 29.56
N LYS A 233 -2.70 -38.60 30.50
CA LYS A 233 -2.67 -39.75 31.43
C LYS A 233 -3.94 -39.86 32.27
N ASN A 234 -4.50 -38.73 32.67
CA ASN A 234 -5.74 -38.65 33.45
C ASN A 234 -7.02 -38.83 32.60
N LYS A 235 -6.91 -38.99 31.27
CA LYS A 235 -8.02 -38.98 30.32
C LYS A 235 -8.83 -37.67 30.31
N GLU A 236 -8.25 -36.57 30.80
CA GLU A 236 -8.83 -35.23 30.63
C GLU A 236 -8.70 -34.76 29.16
N ILE A 237 -7.70 -35.30 28.44
CA ILE A 237 -7.51 -35.14 27.00
C ILE A 237 -7.40 -36.52 26.34
N LEU A 238 -8.20 -36.76 25.31
CA LEU A 238 -8.13 -37.94 24.45
C LEU A 238 -7.55 -37.55 23.09
N GLU A 239 -6.56 -38.31 22.61
CA GLU A 239 -6.00 -38.15 21.26
C GLU A 239 -6.88 -38.91 20.26
N LEU A 240 -7.47 -38.19 19.30
CA LEU A 240 -8.38 -38.78 18.29
C LEU A 240 -7.67 -39.13 16.98
N GLY A 241 -6.51 -38.52 16.73
CA GLY A 241 -5.72 -38.75 15.53
C GLY A 241 -5.89 -37.65 14.47
N TYR A 242 -5.59 -37.99 13.22
CA TYR A 242 -5.60 -37.04 12.11
C TYR A 242 -6.97 -36.92 11.46
N GLY A 243 -7.32 -35.70 11.07
CA GLY A 243 -8.50 -35.39 10.25
C GLY A 243 -8.41 -35.92 8.83
N ARG A 244 -9.55 -35.91 8.14
CA ARG A 244 -9.69 -36.50 6.80
C ARG A 244 -9.37 -35.51 5.67
N ASN A 245 -9.65 -34.22 5.86
CA ASN A 245 -9.48 -33.24 4.79
C ASN A 245 -8.06 -32.71 4.72
N GLU A 246 -7.69 -32.26 3.53
CA GLU A 246 -6.41 -31.65 3.24
C GLU A 246 -6.48 -30.14 3.48
N TRP A 247 -5.82 -29.67 4.54
CA TRP A 247 -5.67 -28.25 4.82
C TRP A 247 -4.36 -27.73 4.27
N HIS A 248 -4.31 -26.44 3.96
CA HIS A 248 -3.13 -25.79 3.44
C HIS A 248 -2.74 -24.58 4.27
N ALA A 249 -1.45 -24.47 4.58
CA ALA A 249 -0.92 -23.28 5.22
C ALA A 249 -1.04 -22.07 4.28
N LEU A 250 -1.52 -20.96 4.84
CA LEU A 250 -1.51 -19.65 4.21
C LEU A 250 -0.18 -18.93 4.49
N SER A 251 0.01 -17.73 3.93
CA SER A 251 1.28 -16.98 4.03
C SER A 251 1.75 -16.68 5.47
N SER A 252 0.85 -16.75 6.46
CA SER A 252 1.19 -16.57 7.89
C SER A 252 1.81 -17.81 8.54
N LEU A 253 1.95 -18.93 7.80
CA LEU A 253 2.34 -20.28 8.24
C LEU A 253 1.33 -20.96 9.16
N ARG A 254 0.78 -20.21 10.12
CA ARG A 254 -0.07 -20.72 11.21
C ARG A 254 -1.56 -20.66 10.95
N THR A 255 -1.98 -20.05 9.84
CA THR A 255 -3.39 -20.08 9.41
C THR A 255 -3.55 -21.16 8.37
N LEU A 256 -4.48 -22.09 8.61
CA LEU A 256 -4.82 -23.17 7.70
C LEU A 256 -6.17 -22.89 7.01
N TYR A 257 -6.21 -23.20 5.73
CA TYR A 257 -7.38 -23.08 4.85
C TYR A 257 -7.65 -24.41 4.16
N CYS A 258 -8.92 -24.77 4.05
CA CYS A 258 -9.40 -25.88 3.23
C CYS A 258 -10.58 -25.35 2.41
N ASP A 259 -10.64 -25.72 1.14
CA ASP A 259 -11.78 -25.37 0.30
C ASP A 259 -13.07 -26.03 0.83
N GLY A 260 -14.19 -25.32 0.75
CA GLY A 260 -15.47 -25.77 1.31
C GLY A 260 -15.54 -25.82 2.84
N ALA A 261 -14.45 -25.57 3.57
CA ALA A 261 -14.47 -25.54 5.03
C ALA A 261 -15.30 -24.35 5.55
N PRO A 262 -16.04 -24.51 6.66
CA PRO A 262 -16.88 -23.45 7.21
C PRO A 262 -16.07 -22.25 7.74
N ALA A 263 -14.79 -22.46 8.07
CA ALA A 263 -13.89 -21.41 8.54
C ALA A 263 -12.40 -21.73 8.24
N GLN A 264 -11.57 -20.69 8.26
CA GLN A 264 -10.13 -20.81 8.39
C GLN A 264 -9.75 -20.97 9.88
N LEU A 265 -8.65 -21.68 10.14
CA LEU A 265 -8.15 -21.92 11.50
C LEU A 265 -6.78 -21.29 11.70
N LYS A 266 -6.64 -20.42 12.69
CA LYS A 266 -5.37 -19.75 13.04
C LYS A 266 -4.83 -20.32 14.35
N PHE A 267 -3.66 -20.93 14.31
CA PHE A 267 -3.07 -21.62 15.45
C PHE A 267 -1.97 -20.78 16.12
N SER A 268 -1.84 -20.94 17.43
CA SER A 268 -0.58 -20.66 18.13
C SER A 268 0.50 -21.67 17.71
N MET A 269 1.71 -21.20 17.47
CA MET A 269 2.85 -22.06 17.13
C MET A 269 4.14 -21.60 17.81
N ASP A 270 4.94 -22.54 18.32
CA ASP A 270 6.27 -22.35 18.92
C ASP A 270 7.37 -22.07 17.88
N VAL A 271 7.06 -21.26 16.87
CA VAL A 271 7.98 -20.85 15.79
C VAL A 271 8.18 -19.34 15.84
N THR A 272 9.43 -18.91 15.71
CA THR A 272 9.73 -17.48 15.52
C THR A 272 9.83 -17.20 14.03
N LEU A 273 8.94 -16.32 13.54
CA LEU A 273 8.99 -15.78 12.19
C LEU A 273 9.25 -14.28 12.29
N THR A 274 10.14 -13.77 11.44
CA THR A 274 10.66 -12.39 11.55
C THR A 274 11.27 -12.16 12.93
N ASN A 275 10.57 -11.46 13.81
CA ASN A 275 11.03 -10.95 15.09
C ASN A 275 10.11 -11.36 16.27
N SER A 276 9.11 -12.22 16.02
CA SER A 276 8.10 -12.58 17.01
C SER A 276 7.81 -14.07 17.03
N ILE A 277 7.68 -14.61 18.25
CA ILE A 277 7.12 -15.96 18.47
C ILE A 277 5.64 -15.90 18.11
N ARG A 278 5.18 -16.88 17.34
CA ARG A 278 3.82 -16.89 16.78
C ARG A 278 2.78 -17.50 17.72
N HIS A 279 2.84 -17.13 18.99
CA HIS A 279 1.76 -17.37 19.95
C HIS A 279 0.63 -16.38 19.72
N LEU A 280 -0.59 -16.85 19.93
CA LEU A 280 -1.77 -16.03 20.14
C LEU A 280 -1.86 -15.74 21.62
N GLN A 281 -2.14 -14.49 22.00
CA GLN A 281 -2.49 -14.16 23.37
C GLN A 281 -4.02 -14.14 23.52
N GLN A 282 -4.54 -14.52 24.69
CA GLN A 282 -5.98 -14.46 24.96
C GLN A 282 -6.57 -13.06 24.69
N LYS A 283 -5.86 -12.02 25.15
CA LYS A 283 -6.23 -10.62 24.89
C LYS A 283 -6.31 -10.27 23.40
N GLU A 284 -5.49 -10.89 22.55
CA GLU A 284 -5.48 -10.65 21.10
C GLU A 284 -6.63 -11.38 20.41
N ALA A 285 -6.94 -12.60 20.85
CA ALA A 285 -8.06 -13.36 20.31
C ALA A 285 -9.42 -12.69 20.65
N VAL A 286 -9.55 -12.14 21.87
CA VAL A 286 -10.71 -11.34 22.28
C VAL A 286 -10.87 -10.07 21.43
N ARG A 287 -9.77 -9.43 20.99
CA ARG A 287 -9.86 -8.26 20.09
C ARG A 287 -10.53 -8.60 18.76
N GLY A 288 -10.31 -9.80 18.23
CA GLY A 288 -10.98 -10.26 17.00
C GLY A 288 -12.49 -10.26 17.12
N ILE A 289 -12.99 -10.72 18.28
CA ILE A 289 -14.42 -10.70 18.63
C ILE A 289 -14.93 -9.26 18.75
N GLN A 290 -14.19 -8.40 19.43
CA GLN A 290 -14.58 -6.99 19.66
C GLN A 290 -14.70 -6.20 18.36
N ILE A 291 -13.70 -6.31 17.48
CA ILE A 291 -13.68 -5.60 16.20
C ILE A 291 -14.80 -6.09 15.30
N SER A 292 -15.04 -7.41 15.26
CA SER A 292 -16.15 -7.98 14.51
C SER A 292 -17.51 -7.42 14.96
N LYS A 293 -17.69 -7.15 16.26
CA LYS A 293 -18.90 -6.51 16.79
C LYS A 293 -19.00 -5.03 16.43
N VAL A 294 -17.91 -4.28 16.60
CA VAL A 294 -17.89 -2.83 16.30
C VAL A 294 -18.15 -2.55 14.82
N LEU A 295 -17.54 -3.33 13.92
CA LEU A 295 -17.66 -3.10 12.48
C LEU A 295 -19.08 -3.29 11.96
N ARG A 296 -19.96 -4.02 12.67
CA ARG A 296 -21.38 -4.14 12.31
C ARG A 296 -22.17 -2.84 12.49
N ASP A 297 -21.69 -1.96 13.38
CA ASP A 297 -22.34 -0.69 13.70
C ASP A 297 -21.76 0.49 12.89
N ILE A 298 -20.69 0.26 12.14
CA ILE A 298 -20.09 1.29 11.26
C ILE A 298 -20.90 1.39 9.96
N SER A 299 -21.08 2.62 9.48
CA SER A 299 -21.83 2.87 8.26
C SER A 299 -21.17 2.19 7.05
N LYS A 300 -22.00 1.67 6.14
CA LYS A 300 -21.51 1.08 4.88
C LYS A 300 -20.76 2.10 4.01
N GLU A 301 -21.09 3.39 4.15
CA GLU A 301 -20.39 4.48 3.46
C GLU A 301 -18.94 4.63 3.93
N SER A 302 -18.70 4.54 5.25
CA SER A 302 -17.36 4.61 5.84
C SER A 302 -16.49 3.42 5.43
N VAL A 303 -17.10 2.24 5.29
CA VAL A 303 -16.41 0.98 4.94
C VAL A 303 -16.25 0.81 3.42
N GLY A 304 -17.12 1.39 2.60
CA GLY A 304 -17.04 1.30 1.14
C GLY A 304 -16.96 -0.16 0.64
N ASP A 305 -15.98 -0.44 -0.21
CA ASP A 305 -15.71 -1.77 -0.79
C ASP A 305 -14.74 -2.63 0.04
N LEU A 306 -14.51 -2.27 1.31
CA LEU A 306 -13.71 -3.07 2.24
C LEU A 306 -14.58 -4.11 2.95
N GLU A 307 -14.13 -5.36 2.98
CA GLU A 307 -14.69 -6.40 3.84
C GLU A 307 -13.65 -6.80 4.89
N VAL A 308 -14.01 -6.78 6.17
CA VAL A 308 -13.14 -7.26 7.24
C VAL A 308 -13.58 -8.65 7.65
N LEU A 309 -12.69 -9.63 7.53
CA LEU A 309 -12.98 -10.99 7.97
C LEU A 309 -13.19 -11.03 9.48
N SER A 310 -14.34 -11.58 9.88
CA SER A 310 -14.63 -11.79 11.29
C SER A 310 -13.75 -12.89 11.90
N GLU A 311 -13.37 -12.69 13.16
CA GLU A 311 -12.66 -13.68 13.99
C GLU A 311 -13.52 -13.97 15.23
N PRO A 312 -14.62 -14.73 15.06
CA PRO A 312 -15.73 -14.74 16.01
C PRO A 312 -15.48 -15.58 17.25
N SER A 313 -14.49 -16.47 17.26
CA SER A 313 -14.25 -17.35 18.39
C SER A 313 -12.80 -17.82 18.47
N PHE A 314 -12.40 -18.21 19.67
CA PHE A 314 -11.16 -18.93 19.91
C PHE A 314 -11.35 -19.97 21.01
N ALA A 315 -10.53 -21.00 20.97
CA ALA A 315 -10.46 -22.02 22.00
C ALA A 315 -9.02 -22.39 22.34
N GLY A 316 -8.82 -23.01 23.49
CA GLY A 316 -7.54 -23.58 23.90
C GLY A 316 -7.67 -24.41 25.16
N ILE A 317 -6.57 -25.03 25.59
CA ILE A 317 -6.52 -25.89 26.77
C ILE A 317 -6.37 -25.01 28.02
N ALA A 318 -7.16 -25.32 29.05
CA ALA A 318 -7.09 -24.64 30.34
C ALA A 318 -5.88 -25.13 31.17
N SER A 319 -5.18 -24.18 31.78
CA SER A 319 -4.21 -24.42 32.85
C SER A 319 -4.90 -24.81 34.16
N LYS A 320 -4.12 -25.14 35.19
CA LYS A 320 -4.67 -25.45 36.52
C LYS A 320 -5.33 -24.23 37.17
N GLU A 321 -4.88 -23.04 36.79
CA GLU A 321 -5.35 -21.75 37.27
C GLU A 321 -6.61 -21.27 36.52
N GLY A 322 -7.15 -22.05 35.58
CA GLY A 322 -8.32 -21.68 34.79
C GLY A 322 -8.06 -20.62 33.71
N ILE A 323 -6.79 -20.44 33.32
CA ILE A 323 -6.37 -19.54 32.24
C ILE A 323 -5.96 -20.37 31.02
N VAL A 324 -6.20 -19.87 29.80
CA VAL A 324 -5.82 -20.59 28.58
C VAL A 324 -4.31 -20.66 28.43
N ILE A 325 -3.79 -21.83 28.06
CA ILE A 325 -2.36 -22.02 27.73
C ILE A 325 -2.12 -21.40 26.35
N PRO A 326 -1.33 -20.31 26.21
CA PRO A 326 -1.22 -19.56 24.96
C PRO A 326 -0.80 -20.40 23.76
N GLU A 327 0.09 -21.37 23.97
CA GLU A 327 0.61 -22.24 22.90
C GLU A 327 -0.42 -23.23 22.34
N THR A 328 -1.59 -23.33 22.97
CA THR A 328 -2.70 -24.23 22.60
C THR A 328 -3.86 -23.51 21.91
N ILE A 329 -3.79 -22.18 21.82
CA ILE A 329 -4.89 -21.38 21.27
C ILE A 329 -5.07 -21.67 19.78
N VAL A 330 -6.32 -21.85 19.37
CA VAL A 330 -6.79 -21.85 17.99
C VAL A 330 -7.92 -20.83 17.87
N GLN A 331 -7.85 -19.99 16.84
CA GLN A 331 -8.83 -18.95 16.54
C GLN A 331 -9.54 -19.27 15.23
N VAL A 332 -10.86 -19.14 15.22
CA VAL A 332 -11.70 -19.29 14.04
C VAL A 332 -11.72 -17.97 13.28
N ARG A 333 -11.56 -18.03 11.96
CA ARG A 333 -11.70 -16.89 11.06
C ARG A 333 -12.67 -17.24 9.95
N GLN A 334 -13.55 -16.30 9.61
CA GLN A 334 -14.49 -16.43 8.49
C GLN A 334 -13.79 -16.87 7.19
N ASN A 335 -14.44 -17.78 6.46
CA ASN A 335 -14.05 -18.18 5.11
C ASN A 335 -15.01 -17.54 4.10
N LEU A 336 -14.50 -17.21 2.90
CA LEU A 336 -15.26 -16.58 1.82
C LEU A 336 -15.18 -17.41 0.54
N ASP A 337 -16.00 -17.06 -0.46
CA ASP A 337 -15.79 -17.49 -1.84
C ASP A 337 -14.67 -16.65 -2.47
N TRP A 338 -13.48 -17.24 -2.60
CA TRP A 338 -12.24 -16.55 -2.95
C TRP A 338 -12.03 -16.29 -4.45
N LYS A 339 -13.11 -16.16 -5.23
CA LYS A 339 -13.04 -15.89 -6.67
C LYS A 339 -12.26 -14.62 -6.97
N ASN A 340 -11.28 -14.74 -7.88
CA ASN A 340 -10.42 -13.64 -8.35
C ASN A 340 -9.81 -12.81 -7.21
N SER A 341 -9.51 -13.45 -6.07
CA SER A 341 -8.96 -12.81 -4.89
C SER A 341 -7.49 -13.16 -4.74
N PHE A 342 -6.65 -12.16 -4.49
CA PHE A 342 -5.20 -12.33 -4.45
C PHE A 342 -4.60 -11.64 -3.25
N LEU A 343 -3.67 -12.31 -2.57
CA LEU A 343 -2.86 -11.71 -1.51
C LEU A 343 -2.05 -10.54 -2.06
N LEU A 344 -2.22 -9.34 -1.50
CA LEU A 344 -1.53 -8.14 -1.98
C LEU A 344 -0.01 -8.24 -1.86
N ALA A 345 0.49 -8.83 -0.77
CA ALA A 345 1.93 -9.06 -0.59
C ALA A 345 2.55 -9.85 -1.76
N THR A 346 1.87 -10.88 -2.25
CA THR A 346 2.33 -11.69 -3.39
C THR A 346 2.23 -10.92 -4.70
N LEU A 347 1.18 -10.12 -4.89
CA LEU A 347 1.07 -9.26 -6.07
C LEU A 347 2.25 -8.27 -6.16
N VAL A 348 2.60 -7.67 -5.03
CA VAL A 348 3.65 -6.65 -4.93
C VAL A 348 5.06 -7.24 -4.96
N GLU A 349 5.23 -8.48 -4.51
CA GLU A 349 6.52 -9.17 -4.52
C GLU A 349 7.08 -9.31 -5.95
N GLU A 350 8.38 -9.06 -6.10
CA GLU A 350 9.09 -9.32 -7.35
C GLU A 350 9.13 -10.83 -7.60
N ASN A 351 8.70 -11.27 -8.78
CA ASN A 351 8.77 -12.68 -9.13
C ASN A 351 10.25 -13.05 -9.39
N PRO A 352 10.84 -13.96 -8.60
CA PRO A 352 12.27 -14.27 -8.68
C PRO A 352 12.70 -14.94 -10.01
N PHE A 353 11.74 -15.42 -10.79
CA PHE A 353 11.98 -16.09 -12.07
C PHE A 353 11.78 -15.15 -13.28
N LYS A 354 11.06 -14.02 -13.10
CA LYS A 354 10.79 -13.04 -14.17
C LYS A 354 11.52 -11.70 -14.00
N GLY A 355 11.85 -11.31 -12.76
CA GLY A 355 12.52 -10.03 -12.45
C GLY A 355 11.58 -8.82 -12.32
N PHE A 356 10.27 -9.01 -12.44
CA PHE A 356 9.22 -8.02 -12.18
C PHE A 356 8.07 -8.65 -11.38
N SER A 357 7.20 -7.84 -10.77
CA SER A 357 6.14 -8.32 -9.88
C SER A 357 4.93 -8.89 -10.63
N TYR A 358 4.16 -9.74 -9.93
CA TYR A 358 2.87 -10.24 -10.44
C TYR A 358 1.87 -9.10 -10.68
N LEU A 359 1.96 -8.02 -9.89
CA LEU A 359 1.16 -6.81 -10.08
C LEU A 359 1.49 -6.13 -11.41
N LYS A 360 2.78 -5.95 -11.72
CA LYS A 360 3.21 -5.39 -13.01
C LYS A 360 2.68 -6.24 -14.17
N GLU A 361 2.78 -7.56 -14.05
CA GLU A 361 2.23 -8.50 -15.04
C GLU A 361 0.72 -8.31 -15.25
N LYS A 362 -0.07 -8.24 -14.17
CA LYS A 362 -1.52 -8.03 -14.25
C LYS A 362 -1.89 -6.68 -14.85
N ILE A 363 -1.14 -5.62 -14.55
CA ILE A 363 -1.35 -4.29 -15.14
C ILE A 363 -1.05 -4.31 -16.64
N SER A 364 0.00 -5.02 -17.05
CA SER A 364 0.37 -5.16 -18.46
C SER A 364 -0.65 -5.91 -19.32
N THR A 365 -1.65 -6.60 -18.72
CA THR A 365 -2.74 -7.23 -19.49
C THR A 365 -3.84 -6.25 -19.89
N LEU A 366 -3.82 -5.02 -19.39
CA LEU A 366 -4.77 -3.98 -19.79
C LEU A 366 -4.42 -3.48 -21.19
N ASP A 367 -5.42 -3.36 -22.07
CA ASP A 367 -5.24 -2.92 -23.46
C ASP A 367 -5.02 -1.38 -23.55
N MET A 368 -3.88 -0.93 -23.03
CA MET A 368 -3.42 0.46 -23.06
C MET A 368 -1.92 0.54 -22.77
N ASN A 369 -1.34 1.73 -22.95
CA ASN A 369 0.06 1.97 -22.54
C ASN A 369 0.25 1.67 -21.04
N TYR A 370 1.38 1.04 -20.69
CA TYR A 370 1.65 0.59 -19.32
C TYR A 370 1.56 1.70 -18.28
N GLU A 371 2.06 2.91 -18.56
CA GLU A 371 2.00 4.00 -17.61
C GLU A 371 0.54 4.43 -17.33
N VAL A 372 -0.29 4.47 -18.37
CA VAL A 372 -1.73 4.75 -18.26
C VAL A 372 -2.43 3.65 -17.47
N ALA A 373 -2.14 2.39 -17.80
CA ALA A 373 -2.66 1.21 -17.10
C ALA A 373 -2.30 1.26 -15.60
N ALA A 374 -1.05 1.60 -15.30
CA ALA A 374 -0.53 1.71 -13.94
C ALA A 374 -1.21 2.82 -13.13
N LYS A 375 -1.36 4.03 -13.69
CA LYS A 375 -2.09 5.12 -13.03
C LYS A 375 -3.56 4.77 -12.81
N LYS A 376 -4.20 4.12 -13.79
CA LYS A 376 -5.58 3.64 -13.68
C LYS A 376 -5.71 2.61 -12.56
N TRP A 377 -4.89 1.56 -12.58
CA TRP A 377 -4.90 0.51 -11.56
C TRP A 377 -4.63 1.08 -10.17
N PHE A 378 -3.65 1.98 -10.04
CA PHE A 378 -3.35 2.61 -8.77
C PHE A 378 -4.49 3.51 -8.27
N GLY A 379 -5.17 4.22 -9.17
CA GLY A 379 -6.38 4.97 -8.84
C GLY A 379 -7.49 4.10 -8.26
N GLU A 380 -7.76 2.94 -8.87
CA GLU A 380 -8.72 1.96 -8.35
C GLU A 380 -8.27 1.38 -7.00
N PHE A 381 -6.98 1.07 -6.83
CA PHE A 381 -6.42 0.66 -5.54
C PHE A 381 -6.63 1.72 -4.45
N LEU A 382 -6.41 3.00 -4.76
CA LEU A 382 -6.65 4.08 -3.82
C LEU A 382 -8.14 4.19 -3.46
N SER A 383 -9.04 3.99 -4.42
CA SER A 383 -10.48 4.04 -4.19
C SER A 383 -10.98 2.87 -3.35
N VAL A 384 -10.60 1.64 -3.70
CA VAL A 384 -11.13 0.39 -3.14
C VAL A 384 -10.44 0.00 -1.84
N VAL A 385 -9.15 0.29 -1.69
CA VAL A 385 -8.33 -0.11 -0.53
C VAL A 385 -8.04 1.08 0.36
N ALA A 386 -7.46 2.15 -0.19
CA ALA A 386 -6.94 3.24 0.63
C ALA A 386 -8.02 4.11 1.25
N ARG A 387 -9.06 4.48 0.49
CA ARG A 387 -10.15 5.33 0.98
C ARG A 387 -10.84 4.69 2.20
N PRO A 388 -11.36 3.44 2.15
CA PRO A 388 -11.96 2.81 3.32
C PRO A 388 -11.06 2.76 4.55
N LEU A 389 -9.79 2.38 4.38
CA LEU A 389 -8.86 2.26 5.52
C LEU A 389 -8.53 3.62 6.14
N LEU A 390 -8.36 4.66 5.32
CA LEU A 390 -8.16 6.02 5.80
C LEU A 390 -9.41 6.58 6.46
N THR A 391 -10.59 6.39 5.89
CA THR A 391 -11.87 6.84 6.46
C THR A 391 -12.16 6.14 7.79
N LEU A 392 -11.93 4.83 7.89
CA LEU A 392 -12.07 4.10 9.16
C LEU A 392 -11.14 4.67 10.24
N ALA A 393 -9.89 4.97 9.88
CA ALA A 393 -8.92 5.52 10.82
C ALA A 393 -9.20 6.99 11.19
N SER A 394 -9.59 7.83 10.23
CA SER A 394 -9.78 9.28 10.44
C SER A 394 -11.14 9.62 11.04
N GLU A 395 -12.23 9.06 10.50
CA GLU A 395 -13.60 9.40 10.88
C GLU A 395 -14.08 8.53 12.03
N GLU A 396 -14.00 7.20 11.86
CA GLU A 396 -14.51 6.24 12.84
C GLU A 396 -13.49 5.98 13.97
N GLY A 397 -12.22 6.33 13.74
CA GLY A 397 -11.12 6.07 14.67
C GLY A 397 -10.88 4.59 14.95
N VAL A 398 -11.22 3.72 14.00
CA VAL A 398 -10.94 2.29 14.00
C VAL A 398 -9.65 2.04 13.22
N LEU A 399 -8.69 1.42 13.89
CA LEU A 399 -7.35 1.19 13.36
C LEU A 399 -7.23 -0.26 12.97
N LEU A 400 -6.89 -0.51 11.71
CA LEU A 400 -6.59 -1.84 11.19
C LEU A 400 -5.10 -1.90 10.86
N GLY A 401 -4.42 -2.98 11.28
CA GLY A 401 -3.00 -3.25 11.01
C GLY A 401 -2.78 -3.66 9.55
N ALA A 402 -3.11 -2.77 8.62
CA ALA A 402 -3.28 -3.05 7.20
C ALA A 402 -1.96 -3.07 6.41
N HIS A 403 -1.04 -3.95 6.82
CA HIS A 403 0.13 -4.30 6.01
C HIS A 403 -0.23 -5.24 4.85
N MET A 404 0.65 -5.37 3.87
CA MET A 404 0.36 -6.10 2.62
C MET A 404 -0.13 -7.54 2.81
N GLN A 405 0.36 -8.26 3.84
CA GLN A 405 -0.10 -9.63 4.12
C GLN A 405 -1.54 -9.70 4.67
N ASN A 406 -2.07 -8.60 5.20
CA ASN A 406 -3.42 -8.53 5.77
C ASN A 406 -4.45 -8.02 4.76
N ILE A 407 -4.03 -7.68 3.54
CA ILE A 407 -4.90 -7.19 2.48
C ILE A 407 -4.95 -8.21 1.35
N ILE A 408 -6.17 -8.61 1.00
CA ILE A 408 -6.49 -9.40 -0.18
C ILE A 408 -7.25 -8.47 -1.13
N VAL A 409 -6.87 -8.47 -2.40
CA VAL A 409 -7.51 -7.66 -3.43
C VAL A 409 -8.30 -8.58 -4.35
N GLN A 410 -9.60 -8.36 -4.43
CA GLN A 410 -10.44 -8.98 -5.45
C GLN A 410 -10.40 -8.14 -6.71
N MET A 411 -10.25 -8.79 -7.87
CA MET A 411 -10.15 -8.12 -9.15
C MET A 411 -11.23 -8.53 -10.14
N SER A 412 -11.60 -7.58 -10.99
CA SER A 412 -12.38 -7.81 -12.21
C SER A 412 -11.64 -7.20 -13.39
N TYR A 413 -11.42 -7.97 -14.46
CA TYR A 413 -10.63 -7.53 -15.62
C TYR A 413 -9.27 -6.87 -15.24
N SER A 414 -8.54 -7.50 -14.30
CA SER A 414 -7.27 -7.03 -13.75
C SER A 414 -7.32 -5.72 -12.93
N LEU A 415 -8.49 -5.13 -12.69
CA LEU A 415 -8.65 -3.94 -11.84
C LEU A 415 -9.18 -4.32 -10.44
N PRO A 416 -8.70 -3.68 -9.37
CA PRO A 416 -9.26 -3.84 -8.02
C PRO A 416 -10.75 -3.47 -8.00
N VAL A 417 -11.58 -4.31 -7.39
CA VAL A 417 -13.01 -4.04 -7.20
C VAL A 417 -13.47 -4.22 -5.76
N LYS A 418 -12.71 -4.96 -4.94
CA LYS A 418 -12.99 -5.14 -3.52
C LYS A 418 -11.70 -5.35 -2.73
N ALA A 419 -11.66 -4.82 -1.52
CA ALA A 419 -10.59 -5.08 -0.56
C ALA A 419 -11.11 -6.02 0.53
N ILE A 420 -10.33 -7.02 0.90
CA ILE A 420 -10.64 -7.88 2.05
C ILE A 420 -9.48 -7.76 3.04
N TYR A 421 -9.79 -7.29 4.25
CA TYR A 421 -8.85 -7.22 5.37
C TYR A 421 -8.99 -8.45 6.26
N ARG A 422 -7.86 -8.95 6.77
CA ARG A 422 -7.81 -10.02 7.76
C ARG A 422 -6.87 -9.69 8.90
N ASP A 423 -6.95 -10.48 9.96
CA ASP A 423 -6.10 -10.40 11.15
C ASP A 423 -6.45 -9.23 12.07
N CYS A 424 -7.38 -9.49 13.00
CA CYS A 424 -7.87 -8.50 13.96
C CYS A 424 -6.99 -8.42 15.23
N GLN A 425 -5.78 -8.97 15.20
CA GLN A 425 -4.85 -8.89 16.34
C GLN A 425 -4.19 -7.53 16.43
N GLY A 426 -3.83 -6.98 15.27
CA GLY A 426 -3.20 -5.67 15.11
C GLY A 426 -4.17 -4.49 15.07
N SER A 427 -5.46 -4.72 15.31
CA SER A 427 -6.47 -3.67 15.29
C SER A 427 -6.65 -2.99 16.65
N GLY A 428 -7.08 -1.74 16.61
CA GLY A 428 -7.31 -0.92 17.79
C GLY A 428 -8.24 0.26 17.52
N PHE A 429 -8.28 1.18 18.47
CA PHE A 429 -9.14 2.35 18.46
C PHE A 429 -8.34 3.59 18.84
N SER A 430 -8.66 4.73 18.23
CA SER A 430 -8.26 6.02 18.78
C SER A 430 -8.94 6.25 20.13
N LYS A 431 -8.34 7.07 21.00
CA LYS A 431 -8.95 7.47 22.28
C LYS A 431 -10.35 8.05 22.09
N ARG A 432 -10.53 8.90 21.07
CA ARG A 432 -11.82 9.49 20.71
C ARG A 432 -12.86 8.43 20.33
N ALA A 433 -12.47 7.47 19.49
CA ALA A 433 -13.37 6.38 19.10
C ALA A 433 -13.75 5.52 20.29
N TYR A 434 -12.80 5.23 21.18
CA TYR A 434 -13.09 4.51 22.42
C TYR A 434 -14.16 5.22 23.26
N GLU A 435 -14.01 6.51 23.52
CA GLU A 435 -14.97 7.30 24.32
C GLU A 435 -16.40 7.26 23.75
N LYS A 436 -16.53 7.20 22.41
CA LYS A 436 -17.82 7.10 21.72
C LYS A 436 -18.37 5.66 21.68
N LEU A 437 -17.53 4.70 21.32
CA LEU A 437 -17.93 3.31 21.05
C LEU A 437 -18.10 2.48 22.31
N SER A 438 -17.39 2.79 23.40
CA SER A 438 -17.48 2.05 24.66
C SER A 438 -18.87 2.12 25.30
N LEU A 439 -19.66 3.16 24.99
CA LEU A 439 -21.05 3.29 25.44
C LEU A 439 -21.97 2.23 24.83
N LYS A 440 -21.72 1.84 23.57
CA LYS A 440 -22.49 0.81 22.85
C LYS A 440 -21.86 -0.58 22.97
N HIS A 441 -20.55 -0.64 23.09
CA HIS A 441 -19.77 -1.87 23.20
C HIS A 441 -18.95 -1.88 24.50
N PRO A 442 -19.58 -2.21 25.65
CA PRO A 442 -18.91 -2.19 26.95
C PRO A 442 -17.76 -3.19 27.07
N HIS A 443 -17.66 -4.13 26.12
CA HIS A 443 -16.56 -5.08 26.05
C HIS A 443 -15.23 -4.45 25.60
N ILE A 444 -15.24 -3.28 24.95
CA ILE A 444 -14.00 -2.56 24.61
C ILE A 444 -13.36 -2.09 25.93
N SER A 445 -12.11 -2.52 26.18
CA SER A 445 -11.43 -2.22 27.44
C SER A 445 -10.01 -1.71 27.21
N PRO A 446 -9.59 -0.63 27.93
CA PRO A 446 -8.20 -0.19 27.93
C PRO A 446 -7.22 -1.28 28.40
N LYS A 447 -7.69 -2.23 29.21
CA LYS A 447 -6.88 -3.36 29.70
C LYS A 447 -6.42 -4.29 28.57
N ASN A 448 -7.09 -4.26 27.43
CA ASN A 448 -6.70 -5.04 26.25
C ASN A 448 -5.65 -4.32 25.40
N GLY A 449 -5.19 -3.12 25.78
CA GLY A 449 -4.01 -2.45 25.22
C GLY A 449 -4.13 -2.01 23.76
N ASN A 450 -5.34 -1.68 23.29
CA ASN A 450 -5.63 -1.36 21.89
C ASN A 450 -6.19 0.07 21.71
N ILE A 451 -6.01 0.95 22.69
CA ILE A 451 -6.45 2.36 22.61
C ILE A 451 -5.21 3.23 22.49
N LEU A 452 -5.10 3.99 21.40
CA LEU A 452 -3.97 4.87 21.12
C LEU A 452 -4.40 6.34 21.20
N GLY A 453 -3.48 7.20 21.64
CA GLY A 453 -3.62 8.65 21.47
C GLY A 453 -3.52 9.03 19.99
N ASP A 454 -3.95 10.24 19.63
CA ASP A 454 -4.03 10.66 18.22
C ASP A 454 -2.65 10.70 17.55
N GLU A 455 -1.61 11.20 18.23
CA GLU A 455 -0.25 11.21 17.68
C GLU A 455 0.29 9.79 17.42
N ASP A 456 0.03 8.87 18.34
CA ASP A 456 0.49 7.49 18.25
C ASP A 456 -0.29 6.69 17.20
N THR A 457 -1.58 7.03 17.05
CA THR A 457 -2.44 6.54 15.98
C THR A 457 -1.85 6.86 14.62
N ASN A 458 -1.48 8.13 14.39
CA ASN A 458 -0.89 8.56 13.13
C ASN A 458 0.40 7.79 12.83
N LYS A 459 1.29 7.63 13.81
CA LYS A 459 2.56 6.89 13.66
C LYS A 459 2.32 5.43 13.24
N VAL A 460 1.50 4.71 14.00
CA VAL A 460 1.26 3.27 13.80
C VAL A 460 0.51 3.02 12.49
N PHE A 461 -0.56 3.78 12.24
CA PHE A 461 -1.37 3.63 11.03
C PHE A 461 -0.56 3.93 9.76
N VAL A 462 0.17 5.06 9.75
CA VAL A 462 1.00 5.44 8.59
C VAL A 462 2.09 4.41 8.32
N TYR A 463 2.73 3.84 9.35
CA TYR A 463 3.69 2.77 9.12
C TYR A 463 3.05 1.54 8.45
N TYR A 464 1.99 0.98 9.06
CA TYR A 464 1.40 -0.27 8.58
C TYR A 464 0.71 -0.11 7.23
N PHE A 465 -0.02 0.97 7.02
CA PHE A 465 -0.78 1.15 5.79
C PHE A 465 0.01 1.91 4.73
N VAL A 466 0.56 3.09 5.04
CA VAL A 466 1.18 3.93 4.01
C VAL A 466 2.57 3.43 3.64
N ILE A 467 3.46 3.26 4.62
CA ILE A 467 4.86 2.89 4.37
C ILE A 467 4.97 1.42 3.95
N ASN A 468 4.30 0.50 4.64
CA ASN A 468 4.40 -0.92 4.32
C ASN A 468 3.59 -1.28 3.08
N THR A 469 2.37 -0.74 2.93
CA THR A 469 1.47 -1.14 1.84
C THR A 469 1.54 -0.17 0.65
N VAL A 470 1.10 1.08 0.80
CA VAL A 470 0.97 2.00 -0.36
C VAL A 470 2.31 2.22 -1.06
N PHE A 471 3.38 2.49 -0.32
CA PHE A 471 4.71 2.70 -0.92
C PHE A 471 5.28 1.45 -1.58
N SER A 472 5.01 0.26 -1.05
CA SER A 472 5.43 -0.99 -1.69
C SER A 472 4.64 -1.24 -2.98
N VAL A 473 3.34 -0.94 -3.00
CA VAL A 473 2.51 -0.99 -4.22
C VAL A 473 3.07 -0.04 -5.28
N ILE A 474 3.37 1.21 -4.92
CA ILE A 474 4.00 2.19 -5.83
C ILE A 474 5.31 1.64 -6.39
N SER A 475 6.20 1.17 -5.50
CA SER A 475 7.52 0.63 -5.90
C SER A 475 7.40 -0.57 -6.83
N SER A 476 6.40 -1.43 -6.62
CA SER A 476 6.15 -2.61 -7.44
C SER A 476 5.61 -2.26 -8.83
N ILE A 477 4.67 -1.31 -8.91
CA ILE A 477 4.16 -0.81 -10.20
C ILE A 477 5.29 -0.13 -10.98
N ALA A 478 6.07 0.71 -10.29
CA ALA A 478 7.20 1.41 -10.89
C ALA A 478 8.39 0.50 -11.22
N ASP A 479 8.40 -0.75 -10.74
CA ASP A 479 9.55 -1.64 -10.81
C ASP A 479 10.85 -0.99 -10.30
N SER A 480 10.73 -0.24 -9.21
CA SER A 480 11.79 0.56 -8.58
C SER A 480 12.34 1.71 -9.45
N GLU A 481 11.62 2.17 -10.48
CA GLU A 481 12.01 3.31 -11.31
C GLU A 481 11.55 4.64 -10.71
N SER A 482 12.50 5.47 -10.30
CA SER A 482 12.26 6.75 -9.60
C SER A 482 11.24 7.66 -10.29
N GLU A 483 11.27 7.76 -11.63
CA GLU A 483 10.36 8.65 -12.36
C GLU A 483 8.90 8.18 -12.25
N MET A 484 8.67 6.87 -12.40
CA MET A 484 7.34 6.30 -12.25
C MET A 484 6.86 6.33 -10.79
N GLU A 485 7.75 6.10 -9.83
CA GLU A 485 7.43 6.26 -8.40
C GLU A 485 6.98 7.69 -8.09
N ARG A 486 7.66 8.70 -8.64
CA ARG A 486 7.32 10.12 -8.43
C ARG A 486 5.93 10.46 -8.99
N LYS A 487 5.59 9.94 -10.17
CA LYS A 487 4.24 10.08 -10.76
C LYS A 487 3.15 9.48 -9.87
N LEU A 488 3.35 8.25 -9.37
CA LEU A 488 2.37 7.57 -8.51
C LEU A 488 2.31 8.19 -7.10
N LEU A 489 3.43 8.66 -6.56
CA LEU A 489 3.46 9.40 -5.29
C LEU A 489 2.64 10.68 -5.38
N SER A 490 2.71 11.39 -6.52
CA SER A 490 1.90 12.59 -6.69
C SER A 490 0.41 12.28 -6.78
N GLN A 491 0.04 11.22 -7.52
CA GLN A 491 -1.34 10.72 -7.54
C GLN A 491 -1.83 10.39 -6.11
N PHE A 492 -0.99 9.74 -5.29
CA PHE A 492 -1.33 9.46 -3.90
C PHE A 492 -1.45 10.73 -3.05
N ARG A 493 -0.54 11.69 -3.20
CA ARG A 493 -0.60 12.97 -2.49
C ARG A 493 -1.89 13.74 -2.80
N ASN A 494 -2.27 13.82 -4.08
CA ASN A 494 -3.52 14.43 -4.54
C ASN A 494 -4.74 13.74 -3.91
N PHE A 495 -4.71 12.41 -3.87
CA PHE A 495 -5.77 11.63 -3.25
C PHE A 495 -5.91 11.94 -1.74
N ILE A 496 -4.80 12.01 -1.00
CA ILE A 496 -4.79 12.40 0.42
C ILE A 496 -5.29 13.83 0.61
N PHE A 497 -4.88 14.76 -0.24
CA PHE A 497 -5.35 16.16 -0.18
C PHE A 497 -6.87 16.25 -0.38
N ASN A 498 -7.42 15.52 -1.36
CA ASN A 498 -8.86 15.50 -1.59
C ASN A 498 -9.63 14.93 -0.39
N LEU A 499 -9.11 13.88 0.26
CA LEU A 499 -9.71 13.34 1.49
C LEU A 499 -9.67 14.35 2.64
N ARG A 500 -8.53 15.04 2.81
CA ARG A 500 -8.41 16.11 3.80
C ARG A 500 -9.48 17.18 3.65
N MET A 501 -9.79 17.59 2.41
CA MET A 501 -10.74 18.67 2.14
C MET A 501 -12.19 18.34 2.52
N ILE A 502 -12.55 17.06 2.55
CA ILE A 502 -13.92 16.59 2.86
C ILE A 502 -14.02 15.95 4.24
N SER A 503 -12.89 15.77 4.93
CA SER A 503 -12.84 15.11 6.23
C SER A 503 -13.11 16.09 7.37
N CYS A 504 -13.85 15.63 8.37
CA CYS A 504 -14.05 16.36 9.62
C CYS A 504 -12.83 16.22 10.57
N ASN A 505 -11.93 15.27 10.31
CA ASN A 505 -10.75 15.00 11.12
C ASN A 505 -9.49 14.89 10.25
N SER A 506 -8.75 15.99 10.18
CA SER A 506 -7.59 16.12 9.31
C SER A 506 -6.30 15.51 9.87
N SER A 507 -6.25 15.04 11.12
CA SER A 507 -4.99 14.70 11.82
C SER A 507 -4.06 13.76 11.05
N ILE A 508 -4.57 12.63 10.53
CA ILE A 508 -3.78 11.69 9.73
C ILE A 508 -3.34 12.32 8.41
N TYR A 509 -4.21 13.09 7.76
CA TYR A 509 -3.95 13.70 6.46
C TYR A 509 -2.94 14.85 6.56
N ASP A 510 -3.05 15.71 7.58
CA ASP A 510 -2.09 16.77 7.89
C ASP A 510 -0.73 16.15 8.21
N PHE A 511 -0.70 15.08 9.01
CA PHE A 511 0.54 14.37 9.30
C PHE A 511 1.21 13.83 8.03
N LEU A 512 0.45 13.30 7.07
CA LEU A 512 0.98 12.82 5.79
C LEU A 512 1.44 13.95 4.86
N LEU A 513 0.72 15.07 4.80
CA LEU A 513 0.99 16.15 3.84
C LEU A 513 2.03 17.16 4.35
N GLU A 514 2.08 17.39 5.66
CA GLU A 514 2.81 18.51 6.24
C GLU A 514 4.07 18.08 7.00
N SER A 515 4.09 16.87 7.58
CA SER A 515 5.25 16.39 8.34
C SER A 515 6.50 16.26 7.46
N GLY A 516 7.65 16.70 7.98
CA GLY A 516 8.95 16.49 7.33
C GLY A 516 9.43 15.04 7.37
N THR A 517 8.95 14.25 8.33
CA THR A 517 9.39 12.86 8.55
C THR A 517 8.23 11.94 8.89
N LEU A 518 8.31 10.68 8.49
CA LEU A 518 7.37 9.64 8.88
C LEU A 518 8.05 8.66 9.83
N TRP A 519 7.26 8.05 10.71
CA TRP A 519 7.73 7.01 11.61
C TRP A 519 7.58 5.64 10.97
N GLN A 520 8.62 4.85 11.02
CA GLN A 520 8.61 3.47 10.53
C GLN A 520 9.20 2.52 11.55
N LYS A 521 8.79 1.26 11.53
CA LYS A 521 9.37 0.23 12.37
C LYS A 521 10.72 -0.21 11.79
N GLY A 522 11.77 -0.10 12.59
CA GLY A 522 13.11 -0.51 12.25
C GLY A 522 13.30 -2.01 12.40
N ASN A 523 12.96 -2.77 11.37
CA ASN A 523 13.10 -4.24 11.40
C ASN A 523 14.56 -4.68 11.51
N PHE A 524 15.51 -3.95 10.92
CA PHE A 524 16.93 -4.31 10.98
C PHE A 524 17.46 -4.15 12.41
N ARG A 525 17.28 -2.95 12.99
CA ARG A 525 17.73 -2.66 14.37
C ARG A 525 17.06 -3.58 15.40
N CYS A 526 15.76 -3.83 15.25
CA CYS A 526 15.00 -4.71 16.15
C CYS A 526 15.54 -6.15 16.12
N CYS A 527 15.90 -6.64 14.93
CA CYS A 527 16.51 -7.96 14.76
C CYS A 527 17.91 -8.06 15.35
N LEU A 528 18.73 -7.01 15.16
CA LEU A 528 20.12 -6.98 15.62
C LEU A 528 20.24 -6.87 17.15
N GLU A 529 19.35 -6.12 17.79
CA GLU A 529 19.29 -5.94 19.25
C GLU A 529 18.59 -7.10 19.98
N GLY A 530 17.99 -8.05 19.24
CA GLY A 530 17.31 -9.22 19.82
C GLY A 530 16.00 -8.90 20.55
N HIS A 531 15.36 -7.79 20.22
CA HIS A 531 14.10 -7.38 20.85
C HIS A 531 12.91 -8.22 20.37
N ASN A 532 12.19 -8.85 21.30
CA ASN A 532 10.90 -9.48 21.01
C ASN A 532 9.78 -8.43 21.06
N GLU A 533 9.27 -8.07 19.89
CA GLU A 533 8.26 -7.02 19.67
C GLU A 533 7.01 -7.19 20.53
N ASN A 534 6.58 -8.43 20.79
CA ASN A 534 5.37 -8.69 21.57
C ASN A 534 5.55 -8.40 23.08
N THR A 535 6.78 -8.12 23.53
CA THR A 535 7.15 -8.02 24.96
C THR A 535 7.97 -6.78 25.33
N VAL A 536 8.29 -5.89 24.37
CA VAL A 536 9.06 -4.67 24.67
C VAL A 536 8.22 -3.71 25.54
N GLN A 537 8.82 -3.14 26.60
CA GLN A 537 8.14 -2.20 27.51
C GLN A 537 7.82 -0.85 26.87
N ASP A 538 8.74 -0.31 26.06
CA ASP A 538 8.51 0.88 25.23
C ASP A 538 8.36 0.47 23.75
N PRO A 539 7.14 0.54 23.18
CA PRO A 539 6.90 0.16 21.79
C PRO A 539 7.59 1.07 20.78
N TRP A 540 8.00 2.29 21.16
CA TRP A 540 8.62 3.25 20.25
C TRP A 540 10.11 3.04 20.04
N ARG A 541 10.77 2.28 20.92
CA ARG A 541 12.20 1.97 20.81
C ARG A 541 12.58 1.30 19.49
N ILE A 542 11.65 0.53 18.92
CA ILE A 542 11.86 -0.16 17.64
C ILE A 542 11.50 0.69 16.42
N TYR A 543 11.07 1.95 16.59
CA TYR A 543 10.73 2.84 15.48
C TYR A 543 11.85 3.87 15.23
N ASN A 544 12.00 4.25 13.96
CA ASN A 544 12.88 5.34 13.52
C ASN A 544 12.16 6.26 12.53
N LYS A 545 12.76 7.41 12.25
CA LYS A 545 12.21 8.42 11.33
C LYS A 545 12.84 8.28 9.96
N ILE A 546 12.03 8.38 8.92
CA ILE A 546 12.45 8.51 7.53
C ILE A 546 11.95 9.84 6.95
N PRO A 547 12.62 10.43 5.94
CA PRO A 547 12.11 11.59 5.24
C PRO A 547 10.73 11.28 4.65
N ASN A 548 9.79 12.22 4.70
CA ASN A 548 8.47 12.03 4.12
C ASN A 548 8.54 12.17 2.59
N PRO A 549 8.36 11.09 1.78
CA PRO A 549 8.48 11.17 0.33
C PRO A 549 7.42 12.09 -0.30
N LEU A 550 6.25 12.24 0.33
CA LEU A 550 5.18 13.12 -0.19
C LEU A 550 5.56 14.60 -0.14
N LYS A 551 6.55 14.97 0.68
CA LYS A 551 7.04 16.34 0.84
C LYS A 551 8.43 16.54 0.25
N THR A 552 9.32 15.57 0.42
CA THR A 552 10.72 15.66 0.00
C THR A 552 10.92 15.39 -1.49
N GLU A 553 10.12 14.49 -2.06
CA GLU A 553 10.24 14.09 -3.47
C GLU A 553 9.25 14.82 -4.40
N LEU A 554 8.30 15.58 -3.87
CA LEU A 554 7.29 16.23 -4.69
C LEU A 554 7.34 17.73 -4.49
N ARG A 555 7.06 18.48 -5.57
CA ARG A 555 6.81 19.93 -5.46
C ARG A 555 5.64 20.18 -4.52
N SER A 556 5.65 21.30 -3.81
CA SER A 556 4.48 21.70 -3.01
C SER A 556 3.28 21.95 -3.93
N LEU A 557 2.15 21.33 -3.59
CA LEU A 557 0.87 21.62 -4.22
C LEU A 557 0.22 22.76 -3.45
N GLU A 558 -0.29 23.75 -4.17
CA GLU A 558 -0.94 24.93 -3.61
C GLU A 558 -2.37 24.97 -4.13
N THR A 559 -3.32 25.35 -3.26
CA THR A 559 -4.70 25.60 -3.68
C THR A 559 -4.78 26.75 -4.67
N ALA A 560 -5.82 26.74 -5.50
CA ALA A 560 -6.13 27.87 -6.37
C ALA A 560 -6.15 29.19 -5.57
N ARG A 561 -5.42 30.20 -6.05
CA ARG A 561 -5.48 31.56 -5.51
C ARG A 561 -6.91 32.11 -5.69
N ILE A 562 -7.29 33.15 -4.96
CA ILE A 562 -8.58 33.82 -5.15
C ILE A 562 -8.36 35.14 -5.87
N GLY A 563 -9.28 35.51 -6.76
CA GLY A 563 -9.30 36.79 -7.44
C GLY A 563 -8.52 36.82 -8.76
N GLU A 564 -8.14 38.02 -9.18
CA GLU A 564 -7.41 38.25 -10.42
C GLU A 564 -5.97 37.76 -10.32
N VAL A 565 -5.55 36.90 -11.26
CA VAL A 565 -4.21 36.30 -11.31
C VAL A 565 -3.36 36.88 -12.45
N TYR A 566 -3.99 37.53 -13.42
CA TYR A 566 -3.32 38.12 -14.57
C TYR A 566 -4.14 39.26 -15.17
N ARG A 567 -3.47 40.35 -15.56
CA ARG A 567 -4.04 41.45 -16.32
C ARG A 567 -3.01 42.01 -17.30
N ALA A 568 -3.43 42.25 -18.53
CA ALA A 568 -2.61 42.92 -19.54
C ALA A 568 -3.47 43.65 -20.57
N TYR A 569 -2.96 44.76 -21.11
CA TYR A 569 -3.52 45.41 -22.29
C TYR A 569 -2.98 44.74 -23.56
N GLU A 570 -3.85 44.35 -24.49
CA GLU A 570 -3.50 43.76 -25.79
C GLU A 570 -3.66 44.82 -26.90
N PRO A 571 -2.56 45.42 -27.38
CA PRO A 571 -2.61 46.55 -28.32
C PRO A 571 -3.34 46.24 -29.62
N LYS A 572 -3.25 45.01 -30.14
CA LYS A 572 -3.91 44.64 -31.41
C LYS A 572 -5.41 44.45 -31.26
N MET A 573 -5.90 44.17 -30.05
CA MET A 573 -7.33 44.17 -29.74
C MET A 573 -7.82 45.53 -29.26
N GLN A 574 -6.91 46.41 -28.82
CA GLN A 574 -7.20 47.63 -28.07
C GLN A 574 -8.08 47.37 -26.85
N LYS A 575 -7.86 46.23 -26.18
CA LYS A 575 -8.65 45.80 -25.03
C LYS A 575 -7.77 45.28 -23.89
N THR A 576 -8.24 45.44 -22.67
CA THR A 576 -7.69 44.84 -21.46
C THR A 576 -8.20 43.41 -21.35
N LEU A 577 -7.27 42.48 -21.20
CA LEU A 577 -7.51 41.06 -20.99
C LEU A 577 -7.10 40.69 -19.57
N SER A 578 -7.94 39.93 -18.88
CA SER A 578 -7.66 39.45 -17.52
C SER A 578 -8.01 37.97 -17.37
N PHE A 579 -7.30 37.32 -16.44
CA PHE A 579 -7.69 36.04 -15.90
C PHE A 579 -7.93 36.19 -14.40
N ARG A 580 -9.05 35.67 -13.94
CA ARG A 580 -9.35 35.52 -12.53
C ARG A 580 -9.79 34.11 -12.22
N VAL A 581 -9.58 33.68 -11.00
CA VAL A 581 -10.06 32.37 -10.55
C VAL A 581 -11.60 32.38 -10.56
N ALA A 582 -12.19 31.30 -11.07
CA ALA A 582 -13.63 31.15 -11.15
C ALA A 582 -14.27 31.13 -9.76
N ASP A 583 -15.36 31.88 -9.60
CA ASP A 583 -16.14 31.97 -8.38
C ASP A 583 -17.43 31.15 -8.56
N PRO A 584 -17.62 30.04 -7.83
CA PRO A 584 -18.78 29.16 -7.99
C PRO A 584 -20.11 29.83 -7.66
N GLU A 585 -20.13 30.93 -6.93
CA GLU A 585 -21.37 31.67 -6.64
C GLU A 585 -21.67 32.68 -7.75
N ASN A 586 -20.64 33.42 -8.22
CA ASN A 586 -20.83 34.50 -9.17
C ASN A 586 -20.80 34.06 -10.65
N ASP A 587 -20.06 33.02 -10.99
CA ASP A 587 -19.85 32.58 -12.38
C ASP A 587 -20.75 31.42 -12.81
N LEU A 588 -21.46 30.78 -11.89
CA LEU A 588 -22.22 29.56 -12.18
C LEU A 588 -23.23 29.73 -13.31
N GLU A 589 -23.91 30.89 -13.37
CA GLU A 589 -24.88 31.15 -14.44
C GLU A 589 -24.22 31.17 -15.82
N VAL A 590 -23.10 31.87 -15.94
CA VAL A 590 -22.35 32.02 -17.19
C VAL A 590 -21.70 30.67 -17.55
N PHE A 591 -21.12 29.99 -16.58
CA PHE A 591 -20.50 28.68 -16.74
C PHE A 591 -21.51 27.63 -17.24
N HIS A 592 -22.69 27.55 -16.61
CA HIS A 592 -23.78 26.67 -17.02
C HIS A 592 -24.31 27.02 -18.42
N LYS A 593 -24.51 28.31 -18.71
CA LYS A 593 -24.92 28.78 -20.04
C LYS A 593 -23.93 28.29 -21.11
N TRP A 594 -22.63 28.40 -20.88
CA TRP A 594 -21.62 28.00 -21.86
C TRP A 594 -21.57 26.49 -22.09
N HIS A 595 -21.53 25.69 -21.03
CA HIS A 595 -21.40 24.22 -21.14
C HIS A 595 -22.62 23.55 -21.76
N ASN A 596 -23.79 24.19 -21.73
CA ASN A 596 -25.02 23.71 -22.38
C ASN A 596 -25.18 24.20 -23.83
N LYS A 597 -24.22 24.96 -24.38
CA LYS A 597 -24.22 25.29 -25.81
C LYS A 597 -23.67 24.14 -26.62
N LYS A 598 -24.35 23.79 -27.72
CA LYS A 598 -24.02 22.66 -28.59
C LYS A 598 -22.54 22.63 -29.03
N PHE A 599 -21.97 23.78 -29.40
CA PHE A 599 -20.58 23.86 -29.86
C PHE A 599 -19.52 23.74 -28.75
N VAL A 600 -19.94 23.83 -27.47
CA VAL A 600 -19.09 23.57 -26.31
C VAL A 600 -19.27 22.12 -25.87
N SER A 601 -20.52 21.67 -25.69
CA SER A 601 -20.83 20.32 -25.20
C SER A 601 -20.31 19.21 -26.13
N GLU A 602 -20.27 19.44 -27.45
CA GLU A 602 -19.67 18.51 -28.43
C GLU A 602 -18.19 18.16 -28.13
N PHE A 603 -17.45 19.06 -27.48
CA PHE A 603 -16.03 18.86 -27.15
C PHE A 603 -15.77 18.62 -25.66
N TRP A 604 -16.62 19.18 -24.78
CA TRP A 604 -16.45 19.11 -23.31
C TRP A 604 -17.30 18.03 -22.64
N GLU A 605 -18.39 17.56 -23.26
CA GLU A 605 -19.28 16.50 -22.73
C GLU A 605 -19.79 16.81 -21.30
N MET A 606 -20.16 18.09 -21.08
CA MET A 606 -20.50 18.65 -19.76
C MET A 606 -21.81 19.45 -19.77
N ASP A 607 -22.76 19.08 -20.64
CA ASP A 607 -24.15 19.57 -20.64
C ASP A 607 -24.94 19.01 -19.45
N LYS A 608 -24.56 19.47 -18.25
CA LYS A 608 -25.07 19.03 -16.94
C LYS A 608 -25.92 20.10 -16.27
N SER A 609 -26.61 19.70 -15.19
CA SER A 609 -27.38 20.61 -14.34
C SER A 609 -26.51 21.66 -13.65
N ARG A 610 -27.13 22.73 -13.13
CA ARG A 610 -26.41 23.80 -12.39
C ARG A 610 -25.74 23.24 -11.14
N GLU A 611 -26.43 22.36 -10.43
CA GLU A 611 -25.95 21.72 -9.22
C GLU A 611 -24.68 20.91 -9.50
N GLU A 612 -24.70 20.06 -10.53
CA GLU A 612 -23.52 19.27 -10.94
C GLU A 612 -22.34 20.14 -11.39
N LEU A 613 -22.59 21.24 -12.10
CA LEU A 613 -21.54 22.16 -12.54
C LEU A 613 -20.96 23.00 -11.40
N LYS A 614 -21.78 23.34 -10.40
CA LYS A 614 -21.32 24.00 -9.17
C LYS A 614 -20.39 23.09 -8.39
N GLU A 615 -20.78 21.83 -8.19
CA GLU A 615 -19.94 20.80 -7.57
C GLU A 615 -18.63 20.59 -8.34
N TYR A 616 -18.70 20.61 -9.67
CA TYR A 616 -17.50 20.53 -10.52
C TYR A 616 -16.52 21.68 -10.27
N LEU A 617 -16.99 22.94 -10.26
CA LEU A 617 -16.13 24.09 -9.98
C LEU A 617 -15.56 24.06 -8.56
N LEU A 618 -16.37 23.71 -7.56
CA LEU A 618 -15.91 23.56 -6.18
C LEU A 618 -14.84 22.47 -6.07
N LYS A 619 -15.00 21.36 -6.79
CA LYS A 619 -14.00 20.30 -6.84
C LYS A 619 -12.68 20.75 -7.45
N LEU A 620 -12.72 21.59 -8.50
CA LEU A 620 -11.51 22.14 -9.12
C LEU A 620 -10.80 23.15 -8.21
N LEU A 621 -11.54 24.04 -7.55
CA LEU A 621 -10.97 25.03 -6.62
C LEU A 621 -10.39 24.40 -5.37
N ASN A 622 -11.05 23.35 -4.88
CA ASN A 622 -10.54 22.49 -3.82
C ASN A 622 -9.49 21.49 -4.32
N GLY A 623 -9.15 21.50 -5.61
CA GLY A 623 -8.11 20.69 -6.21
C GLY A 623 -6.73 21.32 -6.01
N ALA A 624 -5.70 20.48 -5.83
CA ALA A 624 -4.34 20.94 -5.53
C ALA A 624 -3.46 21.11 -6.77
N TYR A 625 -3.93 20.66 -7.94
CA TYR A 625 -3.15 20.65 -9.17
C TYR A 625 -3.84 21.28 -10.38
N GLN A 626 -5.10 21.74 -10.23
CA GLN A 626 -5.85 22.42 -11.27
C GLN A 626 -6.38 23.75 -10.72
N THR A 627 -6.57 24.72 -11.60
CA THR A 627 -7.09 26.04 -11.25
C THR A 627 -8.06 26.48 -12.34
N PRO A 628 -9.36 26.57 -12.04
CA PRO A 628 -10.35 27.06 -12.97
C PRO A 628 -10.25 28.58 -13.07
N LEU A 629 -10.14 29.11 -14.28
CA LEU A 629 -10.03 30.54 -14.54
C LEU A 629 -11.14 31.01 -15.47
N ILE A 630 -11.68 32.18 -15.18
CA ILE A 630 -12.48 32.97 -16.11
C ILE A 630 -11.56 33.91 -16.87
N PHE A 631 -11.67 33.84 -18.19
CA PHE A 631 -11.02 34.77 -19.11
C PHE A 631 -11.98 35.92 -19.42
N GLU A 632 -11.52 37.14 -19.17
CA GLU A 632 -12.32 38.34 -19.34
C GLU A 632 -11.71 39.30 -20.37
N VAL A 633 -12.60 40.01 -21.05
CA VAL A 633 -12.27 41.07 -22.01
C VAL A 633 -13.00 42.33 -21.57
N GLU A 634 -12.27 43.38 -21.20
CA GLU A 634 -12.86 44.62 -20.62
C GLU A 634 -13.77 44.34 -19.40
N GLY A 635 -13.41 43.34 -18.59
CA GLY A 635 -14.17 42.93 -17.40
C GLY A 635 -15.41 42.08 -17.69
N GLU A 636 -15.69 41.74 -18.97
CA GLU A 636 -16.75 40.81 -19.33
C GLU A 636 -16.21 39.38 -19.42
N ALA A 637 -16.88 38.42 -18.79
CA ALA A 637 -16.56 37.00 -18.91
C ALA A 637 -16.80 36.49 -20.35
N VAL A 638 -15.76 35.96 -21.00
CA VAL A 638 -15.80 35.54 -22.41
C VAL A 638 -15.45 34.06 -22.59
N GLY A 639 -14.55 33.54 -21.76
CA GLY A 639 -14.09 32.16 -21.86
C GLY A 639 -13.74 31.56 -20.49
N TYR A 640 -13.53 30.25 -20.51
CA TYR A 640 -13.17 29.47 -19.34
C TYR A 640 -11.92 28.66 -19.63
N PHE A 641 -11.03 28.57 -18.64
CA PHE A 641 -9.76 27.86 -18.72
C PHE A 641 -9.60 26.96 -17.51
N GLU A 642 -9.01 25.79 -17.72
CA GLU A 642 -8.50 24.94 -16.65
C GLU A 642 -7.00 24.87 -16.81
N ILE A 643 -6.27 25.60 -15.97
CA ILE A 643 -4.82 25.50 -15.92
C ILE A 643 -4.47 24.40 -14.92
N TYR A 644 -3.60 23.49 -15.31
CA TYR A 644 -3.20 22.38 -14.46
C TYR A 644 -1.70 22.15 -14.50
N TRP A 645 -1.20 21.43 -13.52
CA TRP A 645 0.17 20.94 -13.54
C TRP A 645 0.22 19.64 -14.31
N ALA A 646 0.87 19.65 -15.47
CA ALA A 646 0.82 18.56 -16.42
C ALA A 646 1.38 17.25 -15.84
N TYR A 647 2.38 17.35 -14.96
CA TYR A 647 2.95 16.20 -14.24
C TYR A 647 1.91 15.39 -13.44
N ASP A 648 0.93 16.10 -12.88
CA ASP A 648 -0.07 15.57 -11.95
C ASP A 648 -1.41 15.30 -12.62
N ASP A 649 -1.51 15.60 -13.91
CA ASP A 649 -2.70 15.46 -14.72
C ASP A 649 -2.69 14.13 -15.53
N ARG A 650 -3.86 13.74 -16.05
CA ARG A 650 -4.03 12.56 -16.88
C ARG A 650 -3.21 12.57 -18.18
N ILE A 651 -2.75 13.74 -18.62
CA ILE A 651 -1.90 13.88 -19.82
C ILE A 651 -0.47 13.37 -19.61
N ALA A 652 0.04 13.31 -18.37
CA ALA A 652 1.44 12.96 -18.07
C ALA A 652 1.96 11.62 -18.62
N PRO A 653 1.15 10.57 -18.88
CA PRO A 653 1.64 9.37 -19.58
C PRO A 653 1.87 9.55 -21.08
N TYR A 654 1.27 10.58 -21.66
CA TYR A 654 1.28 10.83 -23.09
C TYR A 654 2.30 11.91 -23.47
N CYS A 655 2.75 12.69 -22.49
CA CYS A 655 3.83 13.66 -22.63
C CYS A 655 4.96 13.39 -21.63
N GLU A 656 6.20 13.71 -22.01
CA GLU A 656 7.33 13.71 -21.06
C GLU A 656 7.27 14.98 -20.18
N ALA A 657 6.16 15.17 -19.48
CA ALA A 657 5.96 16.31 -18.60
C ALA A 657 6.99 16.29 -17.47
N LYS A 658 7.69 17.40 -17.28
CA LYS A 658 8.56 17.62 -16.13
C LYS A 658 7.75 18.08 -14.92
N LEU A 659 8.35 17.98 -13.73
CA LEU A 659 7.71 18.27 -12.44
C LEU A 659 6.93 19.61 -12.40
N TYR A 660 7.46 20.65 -13.05
CA TYR A 660 6.85 21.99 -13.06
C TYR A 660 6.17 22.35 -14.39
N ASP A 661 6.08 21.41 -15.34
CA ASP A 661 5.37 21.68 -16.58
C ASP A 661 3.87 21.85 -16.29
N ARG A 662 3.24 22.77 -17.02
CA ARG A 662 1.81 23.07 -16.88
C ARG A 662 1.07 22.67 -18.14
N GLY A 663 -0.24 22.61 -18.06
CA GLY A 663 -1.10 22.44 -19.21
C GLY A 663 -2.35 23.28 -19.07
N LEU A 664 -3.12 23.33 -20.15
CA LEU A 664 -4.36 24.09 -20.19
C LEU A 664 -5.43 23.38 -21.00
N HIS A 665 -6.67 23.48 -20.53
CA HIS A 665 -7.87 23.33 -21.36
C HIS A 665 -8.58 24.67 -21.46
N LEU A 666 -9.32 24.89 -22.54
CA LEU A 666 -10.06 26.13 -22.72
C LEU A 666 -11.35 25.94 -23.50
N LEU A 667 -12.26 26.88 -23.28
CA LEU A 667 -13.41 27.14 -24.14
C LEU A 667 -13.64 28.65 -24.24
N ILE A 668 -14.20 29.07 -25.37
CA ILE A 668 -14.75 30.42 -25.55
C ILE A 668 -16.26 30.25 -25.62
N GLY A 669 -16.96 30.75 -24.61
CA GLY A 669 -18.39 30.51 -24.44
C GLY A 669 -19.28 31.54 -25.13
N GLU A 670 -18.78 32.76 -25.32
CA GLU A 670 -19.51 33.86 -25.97
C GLU A 670 -19.35 33.84 -27.50
N GLU A 671 -20.47 33.68 -28.21
CA GLU A 671 -20.49 33.41 -29.65
C GLU A 671 -19.91 34.54 -30.49
N ARG A 672 -20.10 35.79 -30.07
CA ARG A 672 -19.54 36.98 -30.75
C ARG A 672 -18.02 37.00 -30.78
N PHE A 673 -17.36 36.22 -29.93
CA PHE A 673 -15.91 36.08 -29.90
C PHE A 673 -15.43 34.83 -30.68
N LEU A 674 -16.35 33.94 -31.08
CA LEU A 674 -16.01 32.82 -31.96
C LEU A 674 -15.61 33.34 -33.35
N ASN A 675 -14.62 32.68 -33.97
CA ASN A 675 -14.02 33.08 -35.24
C ASN A 675 -13.32 34.47 -35.25
N THR A 676 -13.07 35.04 -34.07
CA THR A 676 -12.16 36.20 -33.92
C THR A 676 -10.77 35.74 -33.47
N ARG A 677 -9.81 36.67 -33.36
CA ARG A 677 -8.50 36.39 -32.72
C ARG A 677 -8.57 36.27 -31.20
N CYS A 678 -9.75 36.32 -30.58
CA CYS A 678 -9.91 36.23 -29.13
C CYS A 678 -9.28 34.96 -28.55
N ALA A 679 -9.56 33.77 -29.13
CA ALA A 679 -8.96 32.52 -28.68
C ALA A 679 -7.42 32.51 -28.79
N PHE A 680 -6.86 33.13 -29.84
CA PHE A 680 -5.43 33.29 -30.01
C PHE A 680 -4.82 34.11 -28.86
N TYR A 681 -5.37 35.30 -28.58
CA TYR A 681 -4.84 36.15 -27.51
C TYR A 681 -5.09 35.55 -26.12
N ALA A 682 -6.21 34.87 -25.92
CA ALA A 682 -6.47 34.15 -24.68
C ALA A 682 -5.38 33.10 -24.39
N ILE A 683 -5.04 32.25 -25.36
CA ILE A 683 -3.96 31.25 -25.19
C ILE A 683 -2.59 31.92 -25.03
N LEU A 684 -2.30 32.98 -25.79
CA LEU A 684 -1.04 33.73 -25.71
C LEU A 684 -0.83 34.29 -24.29
N HIS A 685 -1.85 34.92 -23.73
CA HIS A 685 -1.78 35.52 -22.40
C HIS A 685 -1.81 34.48 -21.29
N ALA A 686 -2.58 33.40 -21.43
CA ALA A 686 -2.53 32.27 -20.50
C ALA A 686 -1.13 31.63 -20.47
N SER A 687 -0.50 31.44 -21.64
CA SER A 687 0.87 30.91 -21.76
C SER A 687 1.88 31.83 -21.06
N ASN A 688 1.77 33.14 -21.29
CA ASN A 688 2.60 34.14 -20.64
C ASN A 688 2.43 34.14 -19.10
N TYR A 689 1.19 34.04 -18.63
CA TYR A 689 0.88 33.92 -17.20
C TYR A 689 1.57 32.70 -16.59
N MET A 690 1.37 31.50 -17.17
CA MET A 690 1.91 30.26 -16.60
C MET A 690 3.44 30.24 -16.52
N PHE A 691 4.12 30.80 -17.53
CA PHE A 691 5.58 30.91 -17.48
C PHE A 691 6.06 31.96 -16.48
N LYS A 692 5.36 33.07 -16.31
CA LYS A 692 5.75 34.11 -15.33
C LYS A 692 5.43 33.73 -13.89
N ASP A 693 4.35 32.99 -13.68
CA ASP A 693 3.91 32.55 -12.35
C ASP A 693 4.85 31.49 -11.75
N CYS A 694 5.52 30.68 -12.58
CA CYS A 694 6.57 29.76 -12.15
C CYS A 694 7.73 29.70 -13.15
N GLU A 695 8.92 30.14 -12.72
CA GLU A 695 10.13 30.17 -13.57
C GLU A 695 10.66 28.77 -13.91
N HIS A 696 10.33 27.77 -13.09
CA HIS A 696 10.69 26.37 -13.30
C HIS A 696 9.86 25.71 -14.41
N THR A 697 8.69 26.28 -14.77
CA THR A 697 7.87 25.80 -15.89
C THR A 697 8.65 25.95 -17.19
N LYS A 698 9.04 24.83 -17.80
CA LYS A 698 9.79 24.81 -19.07
C LYS A 698 8.90 24.51 -20.27
N ASN A 699 7.88 23.67 -20.08
CA ASN A 699 6.92 23.37 -21.12
C ASN A 699 5.48 23.62 -20.66
N LEU A 700 4.63 24.00 -21.62
CA LEU A 700 3.18 23.93 -21.48
C LEU A 700 2.64 22.85 -22.41
N TRP A 701 1.59 22.16 -21.97
CA TRP A 701 0.97 21.08 -22.71
C TRP A 701 -0.49 21.38 -23.05
N GLY A 702 -0.93 20.89 -24.21
CA GLY A 702 -2.32 20.93 -24.64
C GLY A 702 -2.75 19.59 -25.25
N GLU A 703 -4.00 19.21 -25.01
CA GLU A 703 -4.58 17.94 -25.50
C GLU A 703 -5.97 18.13 -26.16
N PRO A 704 -6.11 19.01 -27.17
CA PRO A 704 -7.36 19.11 -27.92
C PRO A 704 -7.69 17.78 -28.63
N ARG A 705 -8.97 17.58 -28.95
CA ARG A 705 -9.38 16.48 -29.84
C ARG A 705 -8.70 16.64 -31.21
N SER A 706 -8.28 15.53 -31.81
CA SER A 706 -7.55 15.55 -33.09
C SER A 706 -8.40 16.06 -34.25
N ASP A 707 -9.73 15.96 -34.14
CA ASP A 707 -10.70 16.48 -35.11
C ASP A 707 -10.94 18.00 -34.99
N ASN A 708 -10.46 18.67 -33.94
CA ASN A 708 -10.63 20.12 -33.75
C ASN A 708 -9.62 20.92 -34.58
N GLN A 709 -9.84 20.99 -35.90
CA GLN A 709 -8.94 21.66 -36.83
C GLN A 709 -8.75 23.17 -36.56
N LYS A 710 -9.72 23.83 -35.90
CA LYS A 710 -9.63 25.25 -35.57
C LYS A 710 -8.56 25.51 -34.51
N ILE A 711 -8.57 24.76 -33.41
CA ILE A 711 -7.61 24.96 -32.33
C ILE A 711 -6.20 24.56 -32.74
N LEU A 712 -6.06 23.54 -33.60
CA LEU A 712 -4.77 23.13 -34.14
C LEU A 712 -4.15 24.23 -35.02
N LYS A 713 -4.93 24.88 -35.88
CA LYS A 713 -4.48 26.03 -36.69
C LYS A 713 -4.08 27.22 -35.82
N ILE A 714 -4.85 27.52 -34.77
CA ILE A 714 -4.51 28.59 -33.81
C ILE A 714 -3.20 28.27 -33.09
N SER A 715 -3.03 27.03 -32.64
CA SER A 715 -1.84 26.56 -31.92
C SER A 715 -0.58 26.62 -32.78
N GLN A 716 -0.67 26.28 -34.06
CA GLN A 716 0.45 26.42 -35.01
C GLN A 716 0.87 27.88 -35.25
N ALA A 717 -0.04 28.83 -35.09
CA ALA A 717 0.25 30.26 -35.26
C ALA A 717 0.77 30.92 -33.97
N LEU A 718 0.66 30.25 -32.82
CA LEU A 718 1.02 30.80 -31.52
C LEU A 718 2.53 30.63 -31.25
N PRO A 719 3.17 31.62 -30.61
CA PRO A 719 4.59 31.53 -30.21
C PRO A 719 4.89 30.27 -29.41
N GLY A 720 5.96 29.58 -29.78
CA GLY A 720 6.49 28.40 -29.08
C GLY A 720 5.61 27.15 -29.10
N TRP A 721 4.35 27.24 -29.55
CA TRP A 721 3.43 26.10 -29.62
C TRP A 721 3.67 25.27 -30.88
N SER A 722 3.75 23.95 -30.70
CA SER A 722 4.00 23.02 -31.80
C SER A 722 3.23 21.70 -31.60
N PHE A 723 2.79 21.12 -32.72
CA PHE A 723 2.20 19.79 -32.74
C PHE A 723 3.25 18.72 -32.57
N GLN A 724 3.00 17.75 -31.69
CA GLN A 724 3.92 16.66 -31.39
C GLN A 724 3.48 15.36 -32.07
N ARG A 725 2.29 14.86 -31.72
CA ARG A 725 1.74 13.59 -32.24
C ARG A 725 0.26 13.45 -31.89
N GLU A 726 -0.43 12.51 -32.52
CA GLU A 726 -1.75 12.05 -32.07
C GLU A 726 -1.63 10.85 -31.12
N PHE A 727 -2.62 10.70 -30.24
CA PHE A 727 -2.73 9.55 -29.33
C PHE A 727 -4.18 9.33 -28.90
N ASP A 728 -4.48 8.15 -28.35
CA ASP A 728 -5.82 7.78 -27.91
C ASP A 728 -5.94 7.78 -26.37
N PHE A 729 -6.93 8.49 -25.87
CA PHE A 729 -7.54 8.26 -24.56
C PHE A 729 -8.65 7.22 -24.69
N PRO A 730 -9.05 6.54 -23.60
CA PRO A 730 -10.16 5.57 -23.64
C PRO A 730 -11.48 6.10 -24.22
N HIS A 731 -11.67 7.42 -24.21
CA HIS A 731 -12.91 8.10 -24.62
C HIS A 731 -12.72 9.07 -25.82
N LYS A 732 -11.48 9.36 -26.27
CA LYS A 732 -11.23 10.29 -27.39
C LYS A 732 -9.87 10.10 -28.05
N ARG A 733 -9.78 10.41 -29.35
CA ARG A 733 -8.50 10.64 -30.05
C ARG A 733 -8.06 12.09 -29.88
N SER A 734 -6.83 12.32 -29.43
CA SER A 734 -6.30 13.64 -29.07
C SER A 734 -5.03 13.98 -29.84
N ALA A 735 -4.79 15.28 -30.03
CA ALA A 735 -3.57 15.83 -30.59
C ALA A 735 -2.73 16.44 -29.46
N LEU A 736 -1.50 15.95 -29.28
CA LEU A 736 -0.59 16.46 -28.29
C LEU A 736 0.12 17.72 -28.81
N LEU A 737 -0.02 18.80 -28.05
CA LEU A 737 0.62 20.09 -28.31
C LEU A 737 1.60 20.42 -27.19
N LYS A 738 2.72 21.06 -27.55
CA LYS A 738 3.76 21.49 -26.61
C LYS A 738 4.15 22.95 -26.88
N CYS A 739 4.24 23.76 -25.83
CA CYS A 739 4.81 25.10 -25.87
C CYS A 739 6.12 25.14 -25.08
N GLU A 740 7.22 25.51 -25.71
CA GLU A 740 8.53 25.62 -25.03
C GLU A 740 8.79 27.06 -24.58
N ARG A 741 9.19 27.24 -23.32
CA ARG A 741 9.38 28.57 -22.70
C ARG A 741 10.32 29.47 -23.49
N ASP A 742 11.48 28.94 -23.87
CA ASP A 742 12.54 29.74 -24.48
C ASP A 742 12.14 30.17 -25.90
N VAL A 743 11.47 29.28 -26.64
CA VAL A 743 10.90 29.58 -27.96
C VAL A 743 9.75 30.58 -27.84
N PHE A 744 8.86 30.39 -26.88
CA PHE A 744 7.73 31.28 -26.61
C PHE A 744 8.17 32.73 -26.39
N PHE A 745 9.13 32.97 -25.48
CA PHE A 745 9.57 34.35 -25.22
C PHE A 745 10.37 34.96 -26.37
N LYS A 746 11.11 34.14 -27.12
CA LYS A 746 11.83 34.58 -28.33
C LYS A 746 10.88 35.03 -29.43
N GLU A 747 9.86 34.23 -29.75
CA GLU A 747 8.91 34.51 -30.82
C GLU A 747 7.88 35.58 -30.40
N LYS A 748 7.46 35.58 -29.13
CA LYS A 748 6.56 36.62 -28.61
C LYS A 748 7.19 38.01 -28.67
N GLY A 749 8.50 38.13 -28.47
CA GLY A 749 9.19 39.42 -28.62
C GLY A 749 9.18 39.98 -30.04
N GLN A 750 8.76 39.19 -31.04
CA GLN A 750 8.65 39.57 -32.44
C GLN A 750 7.20 39.91 -32.87
N LEU A 751 6.21 39.65 -32.01
CA LEU A 751 4.79 39.94 -32.21
C LEU A 751 4.42 41.33 -31.73
#